data_AF-A0A059EX54-F1
#
_entry.id   AF-A0A059EX54-F1
#
_cell.length_a   1.000
_cell.length_b   1.000
_cell.length_c   1.000
_cell.angle_alpha   90.00
_cell.angle_beta   90.00
_cell.angle_gamma   90.00
#
_symmetry.space_group_name_H-M   'P 1'
#
loop_
_entity.id
_entity.type
_entity.pdbx_description
1 polymer ?
#
loop_
_entity_poly.entity_id
_entity_poly.type
_entity_poly.pdbx_seq_one_letter_code
_entity_poly.pdbx_strand_id
1 'polypeptide(L)'
;MAVNIFEEILESEKGYLQDLQMWSEEFRLMILNYNKVNTSNKRGLIEKIFYNYQDFCRLHKSIVSHFKGKSTVQEIDFVEVFLDHIERFSCYETYALATPMAEVNTKLEAVYNKSFRNQLKNFLRRRNFSHFSTSHFILRPIQRIVRYELYLKKLRKNLQDPEKLEKINILITKFVEISNRVSLNYSKTKNSARIFEIYSLLEPLNKNNIALDLINSKRILIQEGDCVLNYEGDQVNDRLAKLFLFDNLILVCWKKLDIKDSLLRILEVIQLATAKFEYDKKNVWVKIQTQKKLVVLKFDLHKIRNLWFKKFTETQQLLAKESVVNIEEIIVPFNKEYEFESIANVNFKKFEVKDQKYIYDRFNSEINKAGLFFQPENIFSFWNVLGEKTGIGEKNIELSVSNAPCIEKDILFFYTKDNLYLKIISDEITIYNKSVNEIYYDHENFLIIFISNKEIFVDVFSTIKYPLNPILIQKNVTNFFVYYLRDLKFLAIVYDADEYYSEILIYNISTQKDKTYLSFIRKAFVGIDIKHIFGIDDMTIVVSEDTKIVNMYTLEIWPFLNPFNYILTYHLHCVDNKNPSFVWQIDYDTIMLCFSSFAIYTDRNGNTKSDINILLWQFEAINFNTAKNMLIVSGDTEYAIIKDKKVLRYKRSRFFKIAILNNEIYVFEKYSVYKVMINDN
;
A
#
# COMPACT_ATOMS: atom_id res chain seq x y z
N MET A 1 -45.66 33.28 -29.72
CA MET A 1 -45.36 31.82 -29.77
C MET A 1 -44.20 31.54 -28.85
N ALA A 2 -44.47 31.17 -27.61
CA ALA A 2 -43.43 30.61 -26.75
C ALA A 2 -43.09 29.23 -27.32
N VAL A 3 -41.88 29.08 -27.88
CA VAL A 3 -41.30 27.75 -28.06
C VAL A 3 -41.44 27.05 -26.70
N ASN A 4 -42.19 25.96 -26.69
CA ASN A 4 -42.63 25.27 -25.49
C ASN A 4 -41.36 24.81 -24.73
N ILE A 5 -41.02 25.43 -23.60
CA ILE A 5 -39.76 25.16 -22.87
C ILE A 5 -39.61 23.66 -22.55
N PHE A 6 -40.72 22.96 -22.41
CA PHE A 6 -40.77 21.51 -22.27
C PHE A 6 -40.23 20.75 -23.50
N GLU A 7 -40.53 21.20 -24.72
CA GLU A 7 -39.98 20.65 -25.96
C GLU A 7 -38.47 20.92 -26.07
N GLU A 8 -38.01 22.10 -25.67
CA GLU A 8 -36.57 22.42 -25.61
C GLU A 8 -35.83 21.46 -24.66
N ILE A 9 -36.39 21.20 -23.48
CA ILE A 9 -35.80 20.28 -22.50
C ILE A 9 -35.82 18.85 -23.04
N LEU A 10 -36.95 18.39 -23.59
CA LEU A 10 -37.07 17.05 -24.17
C LEU A 10 -36.11 16.84 -25.34
N GLU A 11 -35.96 17.81 -26.23
CA GLU A 11 -35.03 17.71 -27.36
C GLU A 11 -33.58 17.69 -26.87
N SER A 12 -33.26 18.48 -25.83
CA SER A 12 -31.95 18.39 -25.16
C SER A 12 -31.71 17.02 -24.50
N GLU A 13 -32.76 16.37 -24.02
CA GLU A 13 -32.72 15.05 -23.38
C GLU A 13 -32.48 13.94 -24.41
N LYS A 14 -33.17 14.00 -25.56
CA LYS A 14 -32.94 13.09 -26.69
C LYS A 14 -31.52 13.22 -27.22
N GLY A 15 -31.05 14.46 -27.43
CA GLY A 15 -29.67 14.71 -27.86
C GLY A 15 -28.67 14.12 -26.87
N TYR A 16 -28.85 14.40 -25.58
CA TYR A 16 -28.01 13.83 -24.53
C TYR A 16 -28.01 12.29 -24.53
N LEU A 17 -29.17 11.65 -24.68
CA LEU A 17 -29.25 10.19 -24.78
C LEU A 17 -28.52 9.64 -26.00
N GLN A 18 -28.63 10.28 -27.17
CA GLN A 18 -27.89 9.87 -28.38
C GLN A 18 -26.38 9.92 -28.14
N ASP A 19 -25.89 10.96 -27.47
CA ASP A 19 -24.49 11.09 -27.13
C ASP A 19 -24.01 10.04 -26.12
N LEU A 20 -24.83 9.76 -25.10
CA LEU A 20 -24.57 8.68 -24.15
C LEU A 20 -24.48 7.33 -24.86
N GLN A 21 -25.39 7.03 -25.79
CA GLN A 21 -25.38 5.78 -26.54
C GLN A 21 -24.17 5.69 -27.47
N MET A 22 -23.84 6.77 -28.19
CA MET A 22 -22.67 6.81 -29.06
C MET A 22 -21.38 6.54 -28.26
N TRP A 23 -21.21 7.16 -27.10
CA TRP A 23 -20.06 6.88 -26.23
C TRP A 23 -20.12 5.47 -25.63
N SER A 24 -21.22 5.08 -25.02
CA SER A 24 -21.30 3.83 -24.26
C SER A 24 -21.33 2.56 -25.09
N GLU A 25 -21.92 2.60 -26.27
CA GLU A 25 -22.10 1.45 -27.15
C GLU A 25 -21.01 1.43 -28.21
N GLU A 26 -20.85 2.50 -28.98
CA GLU A 26 -19.96 2.46 -30.14
C GLU A 26 -18.48 2.62 -29.79
N PHE A 27 -18.13 3.53 -28.88
CA PHE A 27 -16.73 3.66 -28.43
C PHE A 27 -16.30 2.40 -27.67
N ARG A 28 -17.22 1.79 -26.90
CA ARG A 28 -16.98 0.49 -26.25
C ARG A 28 -16.76 -0.63 -27.26
N LEU A 29 -17.59 -0.71 -28.30
CA LEU A 29 -17.41 -1.68 -29.39
C LEU A 29 -16.09 -1.48 -30.12
N MET A 30 -15.65 -0.24 -30.30
CA MET A 30 -14.33 0.06 -30.85
C MET A 30 -13.21 -0.56 -30.01
N ILE A 31 -13.28 -0.46 -28.67
CA ILE A 31 -12.30 -1.08 -27.77
C ILE A 31 -12.39 -2.62 -27.82
N LEU A 32 -13.60 -3.19 -27.85
CA LEU A 32 -13.79 -4.65 -27.90
C LEU A 32 -13.25 -5.25 -29.21
N ASN A 33 -13.54 -4.62 -30.34
CA ASN A 33 -13.16 -5.09 -31.68
C ASN A 33 -11.69 -4.80 -32.03
N TYR A 34 -10.90 -4.30 -31.08
CA TYR A 34 -9.51 -3.96 -31.29
C TYR A 34 -8.58 -5.17 -31.14
N ASN A 35 -8.19 -5.81 -32.23
CA ASN A 35 -7.49 -7.11 -32.21
C ASN A 35 -6.08 -7.15 -31.60
N LYS A 36 -5.41 -6.00 -31.33
CA LYS A 36 -4.02 -5.97 -30.84
C LYS A 36 -3.87 -5.88 -29.31
N VAL A 37 -4.97 -6.01 -28.55
CA VAL A 37 -4.96 -6.07 -27.08
C VAL A 37 -5.58 -7.40 -26.65
N ASN A 38 -4.98 -8.07 -25.65
CA ASN A 38 -5.55 -9.30 -25.10
C ASN A 38 -6.93 -9.02 -24.46
N THR A 39 -7.85 -9.98 -24.57
CA THR A 39 -9.25 -9.88 -24.13
C THR A 39 -9.38 -9.49 -22.66
N SER A 40 -8.50 -9.98 -21.78
CA SER A 40 -8.46 -9.65 -20.35
C SER A 40 -8.20 -8.16 -20.11
N ASN A 41 -7.26 -7.58 -20.87
CA ASN A 41 -6.90 -6.16 -20.76
C ASN A 41 -8.00 -5.24 -21.32
N LYS A 42 -8.76 -5.70 -22.32
CA LYS A 42 -9.89 -4.92 -22.88
C LYS A 42 -11.02 -4.73 -21.87
N ARG A 43 -11.39 -5.79 -21.15
CA ARG A 43 -12.46 -5.72 -20.13
C ARG A 43 -12.08 -4.78 -19.01
N GLY A 44 -10.86 -4.92 -18.47
CA GLY A 44 -10.35 -4.01 -17.45
C GLY A 44 -10.26 -2.55 -17.91
N LEU A 45 -9.88 -2.30 -19.17
CA LEU A 45 -9.88 -0.95 -19.75
C LEU A 45 -11.30 -0.37 -19.86
N ILE A 46 -12.27 -1.17 -20.31
CA ILE A 46 -13.68 -0.75 -20.42
C ILE A 46 -14.24 -0.41 -19.04
N GLU A 47 -13.99 -1.25 -18.03
CA GLU A 47 -14.42 -0.99 -16.65
C GLU A 47 -13.81 0.31 -16.11
N LYS A 48 -12.52 0.55 -16.38
CA LYS A 48 -11.81 1.78 -15.97
C LYS A 48 -12.33 3.05 -16.65
N ILE A 49 -12.77 2.98 -17.92
CA ILE A 49 -13.20 4.15 -18.71
C ILE A 49 -14.69 4.44 -18.50
N PHE A 50 -15.53 3.41 -18.49
CA PHE A 50 -16.99 3.60 -18.46
C PHE A 50 -17.57 3.44 -17.06
N TYR A 51 -16.98 2.62 -16.19
CA TYR A 51 -17.54 2.36 -14.86
C TYR A 51 -19.06 2.06 -14.94
N ASN A 52 -19.91 2.81 -14.23
CA ASN A 52 -21.37 2.66 -14.24
C ASN A 52 -22.10 3.44 -15.36
N TYR A 53 -21.44 3.81 -16.46
CA TYR A 53 -22.03 4.65 -17.52
C TYR A 53 -23.33 4.09 -18.12
N GLN A 54 -23.50 2.76 -18.12
CA GLN A 54 -24.73 2.12 -18.61
C GLN A 54 -25.97 2.50 -17.79
N ASP A 55 -25.80 2.83 -16.52
CA ASP A 55 -26.92 3.22 -15.67
C ASP A 55 -27.51 4.56 -16.10
N PHE A 56 -26.68 5.48 -16.61
CA PHE A 56 -27.17 6.69 -17.29
C PHE A 56 -27.98 6.35 -18.52
N CYS A 57 -27.45 5.50 -19.41
CA CYS A 57 -28.16 5.13 -20.63
C CYS A 57 -29.54 4.53 -20.29
N ARG A 58 -29.62 3.69 -19.26
CA ARG A 58 -30.89 3.11 -18.78
C ARG A 58 -31.82 4.16 -18.17
N LEU A 59 -31.30 5.08 -17.35
CA LEU A 59 -32.06 6.18 -16.75
C LEU A 59 -32.66 7.09 -17.81
N HIS A 60 -31.84 7.64 -18.70
CA HIS A 60 -32.30 8.60 -19.71
C HIS A 60 -33.15 7.95 -20.79
N LYS A 61 -32.89 6.68 -21.14
CA LYS A 61 -33.79 5.91 -22.00
C LYS A 61 -35.17 5.72 -21.36
N SER A 62 -35.23 5.48 -20.05
CA SER A 62 -36.48 5.40 -19.28
C SER A 62 -37.23 6.73 -19.34
N ILE A 63 -36.56 7.84 -19.04
CA ILE A 63 -37.15 9.20 -19.08
C ILE A 63 -37.69 9.50 -20.49
N VAL A 64 -36.88 9.35 -21.54
CA VAL A 64 -37.29 9.63 -22.93
C VAL A 64 -38.44 8.72 -23.39
N SER A 65 -38.51 7.47 -22.90
CA SER A 65 -39.58 6.55 -23.29
C SER A 65 -40.98 6.97 -22.83
N HIS A 66 -41.09 7.74 -21.74
CA HIS A 66 -42.38 8.30 -21.28
C HIS A 66 -42.99 9.26 -22.32
N PHE A 67 -42.16 9.88 -23.15
CA PHE A 67 -42.56 10.87 -24.16
C PHE A 67 -42.65 10.29 -25.58
N LYS A 68 -42.42 8.98 -25.79
CA LYS A 68 -42.51 8.35 -27.11
C LYS A 68 -43.98 8.19 -27.55
N GLY A 69 -44.27 8.57 -28.80
CA GLY A 69 -45.58 8.35 -29.42
C GLY A 69 -46.68 9.33 -29.01
N LYS A 70 -46.36 10.40 -28.28
CA LYS A 70 -47.31 11.46 -27.89
C LYS A 70 -47.13 12.74 -28.71
N SER A 71 -48.24 13.41 -28.99
CA SER A 71 -48.33 14.55 -29.93
C SER A 71 -47.71 15.83 -29.36
N THR A 72 -47.79 16.04 -28.04
CA THR A 72 -47.21 17.19 -27.35
C THR A 72 -46.71 16.82 -25.94
N VAL A 73 -45.69 17.52 -25.44
CA VAL A 73 -45.18 17.35 -24.06
C VAL A 73 -46.21 17.82 -23.02
N GLN A 74 -47.21 18.61 -23.44
CA GLN A 74 -48.27 19.12 -22.56
C GLN A 74 -49.24 18.03 -22.07
N GLU A 75 -49.28 16.85 -22.71
CA GLU A 75 -50.10 15.69 -22.30
C GLU A 75 -49.47 14.84 -21.17
N ILE A 76 -48.25 15.16 -20.72
CA ILE A 76 -47.54 14.44 -19.66
C ILE A 76 -47.04 15.47 -18.64
N ASP A 77 -47.26 15.21 -17.35
CA ASP A 77 -46.63 16.02 -16.29
C ASP A 77 -45.12 15.72 -16.28
N PHE A 78 -44.36 16.53 -17.02
CA PHE A 78 -42.91 16.46 -17.10
C PHE A 78 -42.24 16.44 -15.72
N VAL A 79 -42.83 17.18 -14.76
CA VAL A 79 -42.30 17.29 -13.40
C VAL A 79 -42.47 15.96 -12.67
N GLU A 80 -43.61 15.30 -12.85
CA GLU A 80 -43.91 13.99 -12.28
C GLU A 80 -42.98 12.91 -12.83
N VAL A 81 -42.74 12.88 -14.15
CA VAL A 81 -41.78 11.92 -14.76
C VAL A 81 -40.39 12.05 -14.13
N PHE A 82 -39.92 13.27 -13.89
CA PHE A 82 -38.61 13.49 -13.27
C PHE A 82 -38.61 13.16 -11.78
N LEU A 83 -39.70 13.45 -11.06
CA LEU A 83 -39.87 13.05 -9.66
C LEU A 83 -39.85 11.53 -9.50
N ASP A 84 -40.51 10.78 -10.39
CA ASP A 84 -40.54 9.31 -10.39
C ASP A 84 -39.15 8.69 -10.59
N HIS A 85 -38.25 9.41 -11.27
CA HIS A 85 -36.90 8.95 -11.55
C HIS A 85 -35.84 9.53 -10.63
N ILE A 86 -36.20 10.42 -9.68
CA ILE A 86 -35.22 11.25 -8.98
C ILE A 86 -34.21 10.45 -8.16
N GLU A 87 -34.65 9.37 -7.51
CA GLU A 87 -33.77 8.49 -6.72
C GLU A 87 -32.75 7.75 -7.60
N ARG A 88 -33.09 7.50 -8.88
CA ARG A 88 -32.19 6.84 -9.84
C ARG A 88 -31.05 7.76 -10.28
N PHE A 89 -31.12 9.07 -10.04
CA PHE A 89 -30.01 10.00 -10.30
C PHE A 89 -28.84 9.82 -9.32
N SER A 90 -28.99 9.03 -8.25
CA SER A 90 -27.88 8.62 -7.38
C SER A 90 -26.72 7.97 -8.15
N CYS A 91 -26.96 7.38 -9.33
CA CYS A 91 -25.91 6.84 -10.21
C CYS A 91 -24.88 7.89 -10.66
N TYR A 92 -25.25 9.18 -10.70
CA TYR A 92 -24.33 10.28 -10.97
C TYR A 92 -23.30 10.46 -9.86
N GLU A 93 -23.69 10.23 -8.61
CA GLU A 93 -22.80 10.36 -7.45
C GLU A 93 -21.70 9.30 -7.49
N THR A 94 -22.07 8.06 -7.84
CA THR A 94 -21.16 6.93 -8.02
C THR A 94 -20.19 7.17 -9.19
N TYR A 95 -20.68 7.68 -10.31
CA TYR A 95 -19.83 8.00 -11.47
C TYR A 95 -18.87 9.16 -11.17
N ALA A 96 -19.32 10.18 -10.43
CA ALA A 96 -18.51 11.34 -10.11
C ALA A 96 -17.21 10.96 -9.39
N LEU A 97 -17.27 9.97 -8.50
CA LEU A 97 -16.08 9.41 -7.83
C LEU A 97 -15.08 8.79 -8.81
N ALA A 98 -15.56 8.05 -9.82
CA ALA A 98 -14.72 7.36 -10.79
C ALA A 98 -14.23 8.26 -11.93
N THR A 99 -14.92 9.38 -12.20
CA THR A 99 -14.71 10.20 -13.40
C THR A 99 -13.27 10.72 -13.55
N PRO A 100 -12.63 11.34 -12.53
CA PRO A 100 -11.25 11.82 -12.68
C PRO A 100 -10.28 10.71 -13.10
N MET A 101 -10.45 9.50 -12.53
CA MET A 101 -9.60 8.35 -12.84
C MET A 101 -9.88 7.80 -14.24
N ALA A 102 -11.15 7.80 -14.68
CA ALA A 102 -11.52 7.41 -16.05
C ALA A 102 -10.88 8.32 -17.10
N GLU A 103 -10.83 9.63 -16.85
CA GLU A 103 -10.12 10.59 -17.72
C GLU A 103 -8.63 10.26 -17.82
N VAL A 104 -7.99 10.04 -16.67
CA VAL A 104 -6.56 9.71 -16.59
C VAL A 104 -6.25 8.39 -17.29
N ASN A 105 -6.99 7.32 -17.00
CA ASN A 105 -6.80 6.02 -17.64
C ASN A 105 -6.95 6.10 -19.18
N THR A 106 -7.98 6.81 -19.66
CA THR A 106 -8.18 7.01 -21.10
C THR A 106 -7.00 7.75 -21.73
N LYS A 107 -6.50 8.77 -21.04
CA LYS A 107 -5.35 9.57 -21.48
C LYS A 107 -4.07 8.73 -21.51
N LEU A 108 -3.78 8.00 -20.43
CA LEU A 108 -2.59 7.15 -20.33
C LEU A 108 -2.61 6.05 -21.38
N GLU A 109 -3.75 5.39 -21.62
CA GLU A 109 -3.87 4.40 -22.69
C GLU A 109 -3.56 5.03 -24.05
N ALA A 110 -4.06 6.25 -24.32
CA ALA A 110 -3.69 6.97 -25.54
C ALA A 110 -2.20 7.32 -25.59
N VAL A 111 -1.54 7.61 -24.45
CA VAL A 111 -0.11 7.90 -24.40
C VAL A 111 0.73 6.64 -24.67
N TYR A 112 0.47 5.53 -24.01
CA TYR A 112 1.29 4.32 -24.14
C TYR A 112 0.92 3.45 -25.35
N ASN A 113 -0.34 3.48 -25.78
CA ASN A 113 -0.82 2.65 -26.87
C ASN A 113 -1.10 3.50 -28.12
N LYS A 114 -0.11 3.57 -29.01
CA LYS A 114 -0.21 4.28 -30.31
C LYS A 114 -1.40 3.82 -31.14
N SER A 115 -1.75 2.55 -31.07
CA SER A 115 -2.84 2.00 -31.87
C SER A 115 -4.21 2.37 -31.29
N PHE A 116 -4.37 2.32 -29.96
CA PHE A 116 -5.56 2.90 -29.30
C PHE A 116 -5.70 4.39 -29.64
N ARG A 117 -4.62 5.17 -29.57
CA ARG A 117 -4.59 6.59 -29.95
C ARG A 117 -5.10 6.82 -31.39
N ASN A 118 -4.65 6.00 -32.34
CA ASN A 118 -5.05 6.11 -33.74
C ASN A 118 -6.52 5.74 -33.95
N GLN A 119 -7.00 4.68 -33.30
CA GLN A 119 -8.40 4.29 -33.36
C GLN A 119 -9.33 5.33 -32.74
N LEU A 120 -8.95 5.88 -31.58
CA LEU A 120 -9.64 6.98 -30.94
C LEU A 120 -9.74 8.20 -31.88
N LYS A 121 -8.64 8.61 -32.52
CA LYS A 121 -8.65 9.70 -33.51
C LYS A 121 -9.58 9.40 -34.69
N ASN A 122 -9.54 8.18 -35.22
CA ASN A 122 -10.40 7.76 -36.33
C ASN A 122 -11.89 7.74 -35.94
N PHE A 123 -12.20 7.27 -34.73
CA PHE A 123 -13.55 7.26 -34.17
C PHE A 123 -14.11 8.69 -34.06
N LEU A 124 -13.35 9.59 -33.42
CA LEU A 124 -13.73 11.00 -33.28
C LEU A 124 -13.92 11.68 -34.64
N ARG A 125 -13.04 11.40 -35.61
CA ARG A 125 -13.18 11.93 -36.97
C ARG A 125 -14.45 11.44 -37.66
N ARG A 126 -14.78 10.14 -37.57
CA ARG A 126 -16.00 9.56 -38.18
C ARG A 126 -17.29 10.14 -37.61
N ARG A 127 -17.26 10.56 -36.34
CA ARG A 127 -18.40 11.14 -35.64
C ARG A 127 -18.43 12.67 -35.66
N ASN A 128 -17.61 13.33 -36.49
CA ASN A 128 -17.49 14.80 -36.57
C ASN A 128 -17.09 15.47 -35.23
N PHE A 129 -16.40 14.74 -34.36
CA PHE A 129 -15.90 15.22 -33.08
C PHE A 129 -14.37 15.38 -33.06
N SER A 130 -13.73 15.62 -34.22
CA SER A 130 -12.26 15.72 -34.34
C SER A 130 -11.64 16.82 -33.47
N HIS A 131 -12.42 17.84 -33.10
CA HIS A 131 -12.00 18.95 -32.24
C HIS A 131 -12.17 18.68 -30.74
N PHE A 132 -12.84 17.59 -30.36
CA PHE A 132 -13.12 17.24 -28.97
C PHE A 132 -12.13 16.22 -28.43
N SER A 133 -11.77 16.35 -27.16
CA SER A 133 -11.04 15.32 -26.41
C SER A 133 -12.01 14.29 -25.82
N THR A 134 -11.50 13.14 -25.38
CA THR A 134 -12.29 12.14 -24.67
C THR A 134 -12.93 12.68 -23.39
N SER A 135 -12.29 13.65 -22.74
CA SER A 135 -12.85 14.38 -21.58
C SER A 135 -14.20 15.02 -21.90
N HIS A 136 -14.47 15.42 -23.15
CA HIS A 136 -15.77 15.97 -23.53
C HIS A 136 -16.92 14.99 -23.25
N PHE A 137 -16.72 13.70 -23.54
CA PHE A 137 -17.74 12.66 -23.35
C PHE A 137 -17.78 12.14 -21.92
N ILE A 138 -16.62 12.01 -21.29
CA ILE A 138 -16.47 11.53 -19.91
C ILE A 138 -17.09 12.54 -18.91
N LEU A 139 -16.89 13.85 -19.11
CA LEU A 139 -17.43 14.89 -18.22
C LEU A 139 -18.89 15.24 -18.52
N ARG A 140 -19.45 14.74 -19.62
CA ARG A 140 -20.80 15.13 -20.08
C ARG A 140 -21.90 14.82 -19.06
N PRO A 141 -21.91 13.67 -18.36
CA PRO A 141 -22.86 13.43 -17.29
C PRO A 141 -22.74 14.45 -16.15
N ILE A 142 -21.53 14.76 -15.70
CA ILE A 142 -21.31 15.77 -14.64
C ILE A 142 -21.80 17.15 -15.09
N GLN A 143 -21.63 17.50 -16.35
CA GLN A 143 -22.17 18.77 -16.87
C GLN A 143 -23.70 18.75 -17.00
N ARG A 144 -24.30 17.59 -17.29
CA ARG A 144 -25.75 17.45 -17.45
C ARG A 144 -26.49 17.73 -16.14
N ILE A 145 -25.98 17.24 -15.00
CA ILE A 145 -26.68 17.40 -13.71
C ILE A 145 -26.90 18.88 -13.34
N VAL A 146 -25.89 19.72 -13.61
CA VAL A 146 -25.94 21.18 -13.36
C VAL A 146 -26.96 21.87 -14.27
N ARG A 147 -27.19 21.35 -15.47
CA ARG A 147 -28.14 21.96 -16.42
C ARG A 147 -29.59 21.75 -16.01
N TYR A 148 -29.94 20.66 -15.31
CA TYR A 148 -31.32 20.44 -14.85
C TYR A 148 -31.80 21.56 -13.93
N GLU A 149 -30.94 22.03 -13.01
CA GLU A 149 -31.25 23.17 -12.15
C GLU A 149 -31.61 24.43 -12.97
N LEU A 150 -30.83 24.74 -14.01
CA LEU A 150 -31.06 25.89 -14.88
C LEU A 150 -32.37 25.79 -15.66
N TYR A 151 -32.64 24.60 -16.23
CA TYR A 151 -33.87 24.34 -16.97
C TYR A 151 -35.10 24.44 -16.06
N LEU A 152 -35.05 23.87 -14.86
CA LEU A 152 -36.16 23.91 -13.90
C LEU A 152 -36.40 25.34 -13.37
N LYS A 153 -35.34 26.12 -13.11
CA LYS A 153 -35.47 27.54 -12.77
C LYS A 153 -36.10 28.36 -13.89
N LYS A 154 -35.79 28.05 -15.16
CA LYS A 154 -36.42 28.67 -16.33
C LYS A 154 -37.90 28.28 -16.43
N LEU A 155 -38.25 27.01 -16.19
CA LEU A 155 -39.64 26.55 -16.16
C LEU A 155 -40.44 27.24 -15.05
N ARG A 156 -39.90 27.30 -13.84
CA ARG A 156 -40.56 27.93 -12.68
C ARG A 156 -40.97 29.38 -12.96
N LYS A 157 -40.14 30.16 -13.66
CA LYS A 157 -40.43 31.57 -14.00
C LYS A 157 -41.60 31.75 -14.97
N ASN A 158 -41.94 30.72 -15.74
CA ASN A 158 -42.94 30.79 -16.81
C ASN A 158 -44.24 30.05 -16.47
N LEU A 159 -44.35 29.48 -15.26
CA LEU A 159 -45.52 28.76 -14.79
C LEU A 159 -46.34 29.62 -13.84
N GLN A 160 -47.66 29.53 -13.95
CA GLN A 160 -48.62 30.26 -13.11
C GLN A 160 -49.44 29.34 -12.18
N ASP A 161 -49.41 28.03 -12.42
CA ASP A 161 -50.16 27.02 -11.68
C ASP A 161 -49.49 26.72 -10.32
N PRO A 162 -50.15 26.98 -9.17
CA PRO A 162 -49.56 26.85 -7.84
C PRO A 162 -49.16 25.41 -7.48
N GLU A 163 -49.93 24.40 -7.87
CA GLU A 163 -49.61 23.00 -7.56
C GLU A 163 -48.37 22.53 -8.34
N LYS A 164 -48.26 22.91 -9.61
CA LYS A 164 -47.07 22.62 -10.43
C LYS A 164 -45.84 23.39 -9.95
N LEU A 165 -46.02 24.62 -9.47
CA LEU A 165 -44.94 25.41 -8.89
C LEU A 165 -44.36 24.74 -7.63
N GLU A 166 -45.19 24.16 -6.77
CA GLU A 166 -44.75 23.40 -5.60
C GLU A 166 -43.92 22.18 -6.00
N LYS A 167 -44.44 21.32 -6.90
CA LYS A 167 -43.72 20.15 -7.42
C LYS A 167 -42.36 20.53 -8.03
N ILE A 168 -42.31 21.63 -8.79
CA ILE A 168 -41.06 22.11 -9.41
C ILE A 168 -40.06 22.60 -8.37
N ASN A 169 -40.52 23.31 -7.33
CA ASN A 169 -39.62 23.75 -6.26
C ASN A 169 -39.01 22.54 -5.53
N ILE A 170 -39.79 21.48 -5.27
CA ILE A 170 -39.28 20.23 -4.71
C ILE A 170 -38.22 19.62 -5.63
N LEU A 171 -38.50 19.54 -6.93
CA LEU A 171 -37.58 18.97 -7.90
C LEU A 171 -36.27 19.79 -8.04
N ILE A 172 -36.37 21.12 -8.01
CA ILE A 172 -35.20 22.02 -7.98
C ILE A 172 -34.33 21.73 -6.76
N THR A 173 -34.93 21.65 -5.58
CA THR A 173 -34.20 21.36 -4.33
C THR A 173 -33.47 20.03 -4.43
N LYS A 174 -34.15 18.96 -4.89
CA LYS A 174 -33.52 17.64 -5.07
C LYS A 174 -32.35 17.69 -6.06
N PHE A 175 -32.47 18.37 -7.20
CA PHE A 175 -31.37 18.48 -8.16
C PHE A 175 -30.19 19.32 -7.65
N VAL A 176 -30.44 20.37 -6.86
CA VAL A 176 -29.38 21.14 -6.20
C VAL A 176 -28.61 20.25 -5.22
N GLU A 177 -29.31 19.46 -4.41
CA GLU A 177 -28.67 18.51 -3.49
C GLU A 177 -27.83 17.46 -4.23
N ILE A 178 -28.38 16.84 -5.29
CA ILE A 178 -27.64 15.87 -6.10
C ILE A 178 -26.41 16.53 -6.74
N SER A 179 -26.56 17.73 -7.31
CA SER A 179 -25.46 18.48 -7.94
C SER A 179 -24.32 18.76 -6.93
N ASN A 180 -24.67 19.16 -5.70
CA ASN A 180 -23.70 19.38 -4.63
C ASN A 180 -22.96 18.08 -4.25
N ARG A 181 -23.68 16.97 -4.09
CA ARG A 181 -23.07 15.66 -3.78
C ARG A 181 -22.17 15.16 -4.90
N VAL A 182 -22.59 15.31 -6.16
CA VAL A 182 -21.79 15.01 -7.36
C VAL A 182 -20.50 15.84 -7.39
N SER A 183 -20.59 17.15 -7.15
CA SER A 183 -19.43 18.05 -7.14
C SER A 183 -18.43 17.70 -6.04
N LEU A 184 -18.94 17.41 -4.83
CA LEU A 184 -18.14 16.97 -3.70
C LEU A 184 -17.42 15.65 -3.99
N ASN A 185 -18.14 14.67 -4.54
CA ASN A 185 -17.57 13.37 -4.90
C ASN A 185 -16.53 13.46 -6.02
N TYR A 186 -16.78 14.24 -7.06
CA TYR A 186 -15.78 14.49 -8.10
C TYR A 186 -14.50 15.12 -7.53
N SER A 187 -14.65 16.06 -6.59
CA SER A 187 -13.53 16.76 -5.97
C SER A 187 -12.66 15.85 -5.08
N LYS A 188 -13.25 14.83 -4.44
CA LYS A 188 -12.53 13.86 -3.58
C LYS A 188 -11.42 13.11 -4.33
N THR A 189 -11.68 12.66 -5.55
CA THR A 189 -10.75 11.81 -6.32
C THR A 189 -9.93 12.58 -7.35
N LYS A 190 -10.21 13.88 -7.54
CA LYS A 190 -9.51 14.73 -8.51
C LYS A 190 -8.01 14.84 -8.20
N ASN A 191 -7.66 15.07 -6.94
CA ASN A 191 -6.26 15.20 -6.52
C ASN A 191 -5.49 13.88 -6.75
N SER A 192 -6.01 12.76 -6.24
CA SER A 192 -5.34 11.45 -6.39
C SER A 192 -5.21 11.03 -7.86
N ALA A 193 -6.24 11.26 -8.69
CA ALA A 193 -6.17 10.99 -10.12
C ALA A 193 -5.11 11.86 -10.82
N ARG A 194 -5.02 13.15 -10.47
CA ARG A 194 -4.00 14.02 -11.05
C ARG A 194 -2.59 13.60 -10.67
N ILE A 195 -2.38 13.20 -9.42
CA ILE A 195 -1.08 12.72 -8.95
C ILE A 195 -0.71 11.40 -9.63
N PHE A 196 -1.67 10.49 -9.80
CA PHE A 196 -1.47 9.26 -10.57
C PHE A 196 -1.02 9.53 -12.01
N GLU A 197 -1.65 10.50 -12.65
CA GLU A 197 -1.33 10.87 -14.02
C GLU A 197 0.12 11.35 -14.10
N ILE A 198 0.51 12.26 -13.20
CA ILE A 198 1.89 12.78 -13.12
C ILE A 198 2.86 11.62 -12.96
N TYR A 199 2.62 10.76 -11.97
CA TYR A 199 3.43 9.59 -11.69
C TYR A 199 3.56 8.66 -12.89
N SER A 200 2.43 8.34 -13.53
CA SER A 200 2.39 7.41 -14.65
C SER A 200 3.23 7.93 -15.81
N LEU A 201 3.09 9.23 -16.13
CA LEU A 201 3.80 9.92 -17.20
C LEU A 201 5.30 10.08 -16.95
N LEU A 202 5.82 9.83 -15.74
CA LEU A 202 7.27 9.86 -15.50
C LEU A 202 7.98 8.82 -16.37
N GLU A 203 9.14 9.18 -16.92
CA GLU A 203 9.99 8.23 -17.64
C GLU A 203 10.39 7.04 -16.74
N PRO A 204 10.46 5.80 -17.26
CA PRO A 204 10.69 4.60 -16.44
C PRO A 204 11.93 4.67 -15.53
N LEU A 205 13.03 5.23 -16.03
CA LEU A 205 14.28 5.42 -15.27
C LEU A 205 14.14 6.38 -14.09
N ASN A 206 13.07 7.17 -14.06
CA ASN A 206 12.75 8.16 -13.03
C ASN A 206 11.55 7.76 -12.16
N LYS A 207 10.95 6.58 -12.38
CA LYS A 207 9.89 6.03 -11.53
C LYS A 207 10.49 5.46 -10.24
N ASN A 208 11.20 6.30 -9.50
CA ASN A 208 11.62 5.95 -8.16
C ASN A 208 10.53 6.39 -7.18
N ASN A 209 9.48 5.54 -7.03
CA ASN A 209 8.35 5.82 -6.13
C ASN A 209 8.79 6.21 -4.73
N ILE A 210 9.87 5.56 -4.32
CA ILE A 210 10.50 5.66 -3.03
C ILE A 210 11.00 7.10 -2.77
N ALA A 211 11.54 7.78 -3.79
CA ALA A 211 12.10 9.12 -3.65
C ALA A 211 11.04 10.25 -3.76
N LEU A 212 9.94 9.99 -4.48
CA LEU A 212 8.95 11.03 -4.79
C LEU A 212 7.70 10.97 -3.91
N ASP A 213 7.37 9.79 -3.36
CA ASP A 213 6.21 9.57 -2.49
C ASP A 213 4.89 10.15 -3.02
N LEU A 214 4.72 10.17 -4.34
CA LEU A 214 3.55 10.79 -5.00
C LEU A 214 2.28 9.94 -4.79
N ILE A 215 2.41 8.63 -4.62
CA ILE A 215 1.27 7.71 -4.54
C ILE A 215 0.61 7.73 -3.16
N ASN A 216 1.21 8.44 -2.19
CA ASN A 216 0.67 8.56 -0.84
C ASN A 216 -0.76 9.13 -0.87
N SER A 217 -1.68 8.44 -0.20
CA SER A 217 -3.11 8.83 -0.09
C SER A 217 -3.33 10.24 0.48
N LYS A 218 -2.36 10.74 1.26
CA LYS A 218 -2.38 12.08 1.86
C LYS A 218 -1.67 13.15 1.02
N ARG A 219 -0.99 12.78 -0.06
CA ARG A 219 -0.26 13.70 -0.95
C ARG A 219 -1.23 14.69 -1.57
N ILE A 220 -0.94 15.97 -1.50
CA ILE A 220 -1.78 17.02 -2.11
C ILE A 220 -0.96 17.76 -3.15
N LEU A 221 -1.46 17.81 -4.39
CA LEU A 221 -0.93 18.71 -5.40
C LEU A 221 -1.50 20.11 -5.14
N ILE A 222 -0.65 21.01 -4.64
CA ILE A 222 -1.04 22.37 -4.25
C ILE A 222 -1.13 23.26 -5.48
N GLN A 223 -0.14 23.18 -6.37
CA GLN A 223 -0.07 24.01 -7.56
C GLN A 223 0.74 23.33 -8.67
N GLU A 224 0.33 23.52 -9.92
CA GLU A 224 1.13 23.19 -11.10
C GLU A 224 1.24 24.39 -12.04
N GLY A 225 2.30 24.43 -12.86
CA GLY A 225 2.49 25.47 -13.87
C GLY A 225 3.82 25.33 -14.60
N ASP A 226 4.09 26.27 -15.51
CA ASP A 226 5.29 26.27 -16.33
C ASP A 226 6.32 27.27 -15.80
N CYS A 227 7.61 26.96 -15.97
CA CYS A 227 8.71 27.85 -15.65
C CYS A 227 9.94 27.54 -16.53
N VAL A 228 10.94 28.39 -16.46
CA VAL A 228 12.27 28.13 -17.03
C VAL A 228 13.24 27.83 -15.90
N LEU A 229 13.90 26.67 -15.98
CA LEU A 229 14.90 26.22 -15.02
C LEU A 229 16.30 26.63 -15.47
N ASN A 230 17.09 27.17 -14.55
CA ASN A 230 18.50 27.47 -14.73
C ASN A 230 19.29 27.09 -13.45
N TYR A 231 20.57 26.72 -13.58
CA TYR A 231 21.48 26.43 -12.47
C TYR A 231 22.55 27.52 -12.39
N GLU A 232 22.83 28.01 -11.19
CA GLU A 232 23.83 29.07 -11.02
C GLU A 232 25.23 28.57 -11.47
N GLY A 233 25.85 29.29 -12.42
CA GLY A 233 27.09 28.90 -13.08
C GLY A 233 26.94 28.27 -14.48
N ASP A 234 25.72 27.88 -14.87
CA ASP A 234 25.42 27.27 -16.18
C ASP A 234 25.03 28.40 -17.17
N GLN A 235 26.00 28.97 -17.88
CA GLN A 235 25.79 30.15 -18.75
C GLN A 235 24.91 29.88 -19.99
N VAL A 236 24.56 28.62 -20.30
CA VAL A 236 24.09 28.25 -21.65
C VAL A 236 22.69 27.62 -21.74
N ASN A 237 22.04 27.11 -20.69
CA ASN A 237 20.80 26.34 -20.91
C ASN A 237 19.63 26.73 -20.01
N ASP A 238 18.86 27.73 -20.45
CA ASP A 238 17.49 27.93 -20.00
C ASP A 238 16.63 26.72 -20.45
N ARG A 239 16.16 25.91 -19.50
CA ARG A 239 15.39 24.69 -19.80
C ARG A 239 13.91 24.93 -19.52
N LEU A 240 13.05 24.74 -20.53
CA LEU A 240 11.61 24.74 -20.32
C LEU A 240 11.23 23.61 -19.36
N ALA A 241 10.59 23.97 -18.26
CA ALA A 241 10.24 23.05 -17.19
C ALA A 241 8.76 23.18 -16.82
N LYS A 242 8.18 22.06 -16.40
CA LYS A 242 6.89 22.00 -15.75
C LYS A 242 7.11 21.76 -14.26
N LEU A 243 6.50 22.61 -13.45
CA LEU A 243 6.65 22.67 -12.01
C LEU A 243 5.40 22.10 -11.33
N PHE A 244 5.61 21.21 -10.37
CA PHE A 244 4.56 20.68 -9.49
C PHE A 244 4.96 20.91 -8.03
N LEU A 245 4.15 21.65 -7.29
CA LEU A 245 4.30 21.84 -5.86
C LEU A 245 3.35 20.89 -5.12
N PHE A 246 3.94 19.99 -4.35
CA PHE A 246 3.26 19.11 -3.42
C PHE A 246 3.41 19.63 -1.98
N ASP A 247 2.75 18.97 -1.04
CA ASP A 247 2.80 19.28 0.39
C ASP A 247 4.19 19.06 1.02
N ASN A 248 5.06 18.21 0.46
CA ASN A 248 6.41 17.93 0.99
C ASN A 248 7.57 18.34 0.05
N LEU A 249 7.32 18.43 -1.25
CA LEU A 249 8.37 18.63 -2.25
C LEU A 249 7.90 19.47 -3.43
N ILE A 250 8.88 20.01 -4.16
CA ILE A 250 8.71 20.61 -5.47
C ILE A 250 9.36 19.69 -6.50
N LEU A 251 8.56 19.23 -7.46
CA LEU A 251 9.01 18.42 -8.59
C LEU A 251 9.14 19.30 -9.82
N VAL A 252 10.33 19.30 -10.42
CA VAL A 252 10.63 20.01 -11.66
C VAL A 252 10.85 18.98 -12.76
N CYS A 253 9.99 18.97 -13.76
CA CYS A 253 10.09 18.09 -14.92
C CYS A 253 10.46 18.87 -16.18
N TRP A 254 11.21 18.25 -17.09
CA TRP A 254 11.43 18.81 -18.41
C TRP A 254 10.13 18.82 -19.21
N LYS A 255 9.87 19.95 -19.87
CA LYS A 255 8.73 20.10 -20.77
C LYS A 255 9.22 19.98 -22.21
N LYS A 256 8.96 18.83 -22.86
CA LYS A 256 9.12 18.69 -24.31
C LYS A 256 8.09 19.57 -25.02
N LEU A 257 8.51 20.25 -26.09
CA LEU A 257 7.63 21.06 -26.95
C LEU A 257 6.73 20.20 -27.86
N ASP A 258 7.11 18.94 -28.11
CA ASP A 258 6.37 18.03 -29.00
C ASP A 258 5.25 17.25 -28.28
N ILE A 259 4.03 17.35 -28.82
CA ILE A 259 2.81 16.69 -28.32
C ILE A 259 2.91 15.14 -28.40
N LYS A 260 3.84 14.60 -29.19
CA LYS A 260 3.96 13.15 -29.44
C LYS A 260 4.52 12.36 -28.25
N ASP A 261 5.35 13.00 -27.42
CA ASP A 261 5.95 12.43 -26.20
C ASP A 261 5.41 13.15 -24.97
N SER A 262 4.33 12.61 -24.40
CA SER A 262 3.70 13.16 -23.18
C SER A 262 4.45 12.81 -21.89
N LEU A 263 5.63 12.19 -22.00
CA LEU A 263 6.40 11.72 -20.86
C LEU A 263 7.10 12.89 -20.15
N LEU A 264 7.11 12.82 -18.83
CA LEU A 264 7.75 13.76 -17.93
C LEU A 264 9.12 13.21 -17.54
N ARG A 265 10.18 13.93 -17.90
CA ARG A 265 11.54 13.64 -17.43
C ARG A 265 11.83 14.48 -16.20
N ILE A 266 12.29 13.89 -15.11
CA ILE A 266 12.62 14.66 -13.91
C ILE A 266 13.92 15.43 -14.16
N LEU A 267 13.88 16.75 -13.90
CA LEU A 267 15.05 17.60 -13.88
C LEU A 267 15.53 17.75 -12.44
N GLU A 268 14.64 18.12 -11.51
CA GLU A 268 14.97 18.32 -10.09
C GLU A 268 13.86 17.85 -9.15
N VAL A 269 14.26 17.45 -7.96
CA VAL A 269 13.39 17.17 -6.80
C VAL A 269 13.90 17.99 -5.63
N ILE A 270 13.08 18.93 -5.16
CA ILE A 270 13.45 19.87 -4.10
C ILE A 270 12.60 19.56 -2.87
N GLN A 271 13.24 19.17 -1.76
CA GLN A 271 12.56 18.93 -0.49
C GLN A 271 12.23 20.25 0.20
N LEU A 272 10.94 20.54 0.42
CA LEU A 272 10.48 21.82 0.98
C LEU A 272 11.05 22.10 2.37
N ALA A 273 11.22 21.06 3.19
CA ALA A 273 11.76 21.18 4.55
C ALA A 273 13.18 21.78 4.58
N THR A 274 13.98 21.56 3.54
CA THR A 274 15.40 21.97 3.48
C THR A 274 15.66 23.14 2.53
N ALA A 275 14.68 23.50 1.72
CA ALA A 275 14.82 24.53 0.70
C ALA A 275 14.84 25.93 1.34
N LYS A 276 15.81 26.77 0.96
CA LYS A 276 15.76 28.21 1.27
C LYS A 276 15.35 28.97 0.02
N PHE A 277 14.29 29.76 0.14
CA PHE A 277 13.75 30.54 -0.97
C PHE A 277 14.23 31.98 -0.89
N GLU A 278 14.83 32.45 -1.97
CA GLU A 278 15.24 33.84 -2.15
C GLU A 278 14.60 34.39 -3.42
N TYR A 279 14.15 35.64 -3.38
CA TYR A 279 13.70 36.33 -4.58
C TYR A 279 13.96 37.83 -4.45
N ASP A 280 14.06 38.49 -5.60
CA ASP A 280 14.18 39.95 -5.71
C ASP A 280 12.92 40.52 -6.38
N LYS A 281 12.44 41.66 -5.87
CA LYS A 281 11.29 42.40 -6.44
C LYS A 281 11.54 42.79 -7.90
N LYS A 282 12.78 43.06 -8.31
CA LYS A 282 13.13 43.49 -9.67
C LYS A 282 13.13 42.36 -10.70
N ASN A 283 13.21 41.11 -10.26
CA ASN A 283 13.44 39.97 -11.15
C ASN A 283 12.24 39.03 -11.20
N VAL A 284 12.03 38.33 -12.31
CA VAL A 284 10.96 37.32 -12.46
C VAL A 284 11.37 35.93 -11.97
N TRP A 285 12.51 35.80 -11.27
CA TRP A 285 13.02 34.53 -10.77
C TRP A 285 12.82 34.32 -9.27
N VAL A 286 12.83 33.05 -8.86
CA VAL A 286 12.99 32.57 -7.49
C VAL A 286 14.23 31.70 -7.45
N LYS A 287 15.17 32.03 -6.56
CA LYS A 287 16.33 31.21 -6.25
C LYS A 287 15.98 30.26 -5.13
N ILE A 288 16.37 29.01 -5.27
CA ILE A 288 16.14 27.95 -4.31
C ILE A 288 17.48 27.30 -4.00
N GLN A 289 17.96 27.53 -2.78
CA GLN A 289 19.14 26.82 -2.29
C GLN A 289 18.71 25.42 -1.83
N THR A 290 19.21 24.39 -2.52
CA THR A 290 19.07 22.98 -2.10
C THR A 290 20.35 22.53 -1.40
N GLN A 291 20.34 21.33 -0.78
CA GLN A 291 21.54 20.75 -0.16
C GLN A 291 22.70 20.53 -1.15
N LYS A 292 22.39 20.36 -2.45
CA LYS A 292 23.37 19.97 -3.47
C LYS A 292 23.76 21.13 -4.39
N LYS A 293 22.86 22.08 -4.64
CA LYS A 293 23.02 23.15 -5.64
C LYS A 293 22.02 24.29 -5.51
N LEU A 294 22.33 25.43 -6.12
CA LEU A 294 21.43 26.56 -6.25
C LEU A 294 20.62 26.46 -7.55
N VAL A 295 19.29 26.43 -7.41
CA VAL A 295 18.33 26.31 -8.52
C VAL A 295 17.64 27.65 -8.75
N VAL A 296 17.56 28.10 -10.00
CA VAL A 296 16.87 29.35 -10.37
C VAL A 296 15.65 29.02 -11.22
N LEU A 297 14.46 29.34 -10.71
CA LEU A 297 13.20 29.22 -11.44
C LEU A 297 12.78 30.60 -11.96
N LYS A 298 12.77 30.80 -13.27
CA LYS A 298 12.28 32.02 -13.94
C LYS A 298 10.82 31.82 -14.38
N PHE A 299 10.00 32.84 -14.19
CA PHE A 299 8.59 32.86 -14.59
C PHE A 299 8.31 33.96 -15.62
N ASP A 300 7.22 33.85 -16.36
CA ASP A 300 6.89 34.81 -17.42
C ASP A 300 6.51 36.19 -16.86
N LEU A 301 5.87 36.24 -15.69
CA LEU A 301 5.32 37.46 -15.10
C LEU A 301 5.65 37.57 -13.60
N HIS A 302 5.90 38.80 -13.13
CA HIS A 302 6.08 39.08 -11.70
C HIS A 302 4.89 38.61 -10.84
N LYS A 303 3.65 38.71 -11.36
CA LYS A 303 2.44 38.23 -10.69
C LYS A 303 2.48 36.72 -10.45
N ILE A 304 2.94 35.95 -11.44
CA ILE A 304 3.08 34.49 -11.36
C ILE A 304 4.20 34.13 -10.37
N ARG A 305 5.35 34.80 -10.46
CA ARG A 305 6.46 34.61 -9.51
C ARG A 305 6.02 34.88 -8.06
N ASN A 306 5.28 35.96 -7.81
CA ASN A 306 4.75 36.29 -6.48
C ASN A 306 3.79 35.22 -5.95
N LEU A 307 2.91 34.71 -6.81
CA LEU A 307 2.00 33.62 -6.46
C LEU A 307 2.77 32.37 -6.05
N TRP A 308 3.74 31.94 -6.86
CA TRP A 308 4.56 30.76 -6.57
C TRP A 308 5.39 30.91 -5.30
N PHE A 309 6.06 32.06 -5.12
CA PHE A 309 6.83 32.32 -3.90
C PHE A 309 5.96 32.26 -2.64
N LYS A 310 4.78 32.90 -2.68
CA LYS A 310 3.81 32.81 -1.58
C LYS A 310 3.39 31.38 -1.29
N LYS A 311 3.12 30.58 -2.33
CA LYS A 311 2.75 29.16 -2.16
C LYS A 311 3.89 28.32 -1.59
N PHE A 312 5.13 28.54 -2.01
CA PHE A 312 6.30 27.86 -1.46
C PHE A 312 6.46 28.12 0.04
N THR A 313 6.38 29.39 0.45
CA THR A 313 6.56 29.76 1.86
C THR A 313 5.39 29.33 2.74
N GLU A 314 4.14 29.47 2.28
CA GLU A 314 2.96 28.97 3.00
C GLU A 314 3.04 27.46 3.23
N THR A 315 3.43 26.69 2.20
CA THR A 315 3.55 25.23 2.31
C THR A 315 4.68 24.82 3.26
N GLN A 316 5.84 25.50 3.17
CA GLN A 316 6.96 25.25 4.07
C GLN A 316 6.62 25.54 5.53
N GLN A 317 5.83 26.58 5.81
CA GLN A 317 5.36 26.90 7.17
C GLN A 317 4.39 25.86 7.72
N LEU A 318 3.55 25.26 6.86
CA LEU A 318 2.64 24.18 7.27
C LEU A 318 3.40 22.89 7.61
N LEU A 319 4.46 22.56 6.85
CA LEU A 319 5.34 21.43 7.14
C LEU A 319 6.06 21.54 8.49
N ALA A 320 6.47 22.75 8.89
CA ALA A 320 7.19 22.98 10.14
C ALA A 320 6.34 22.72 11.40
N LYS A 321 5.03 22.47 11.26
CA LYS A 321 4.09 22.18 12.37
C LYS A 321 3.86 20.69 12.63
N GLU A 322 4.47 19.79 11.85
CA GLU A 322 4.40 18.36 12.14
C GLU A 322 5.55 17.94 13.08
N SER A 323 5.13 17.44 14.24
CA SER A 323 5.91 17.10 15.43
C SER A 323 7.19 16.32 15.15
N VAL A 324 8.33 16.90 15.53
CA VAL A 324 9.57 16.16 15.76
C VAL A 324 9.40 15.34 17.03
N VAL A 325 9.31 14.02 16.89
CA VAL A 325 9.46 13.11 18.03
C VAL A 325 10.95 13.10 18.38
N ASN A 326 11.28 13.51 19.60
CA ASN A 326 12.65 13.42 20.09
C ASN A 326 12.96 11.95 20.39
N ILE A 327 14.00 11.44 19.74
CA ILE A 327 14.51 10.10 19.96
C ILE A 327 15.86 10.27 20.66
N GLU A 328 15.97 9.73 21.87
CA GLU A 328 17.20 9.73 22.64
C GLU A 328 18.02 8.48 22.31
N GLU A 329 19.34 8.65 22.13
CA GLU A 329 20.30 7.58 21.86
C GLU A 329 21.21 7.40 23.08
N ILE A 330 21.19 6.20 23.68
CA ILE A 330 22.11 5.84 24.76
C ILE A 330 23.17 4.89 24.20
N ILE A 331 24.45 5.31 24.27
CA ILE A 331 25.59 4.50 23.83
C ILE A 331 25.80 3.31 24.78
N VAL A 332 25.90 2.11 24.23
CA VAL A 332 26.28 0.87 24.93
C VAL A 332 27.75 0.55 24.58
N PRO A 333 28.67 0.60 25.56
CA PRO A 333 30.11 0.38 25.31
C PRO A 333 30.45 -1.09 25.05
N PHE A 334 31.43 -1.37 24.18
CA PHE A 334 32.01 -2.70 23.92
C PHE A 334 33.50 -2.72 24.29
N ASN A 335 33.98 -3.89 24.70
CA ASN A 335 35.37 -4.04 25.15
C ASN A 335 36.35 -4.24 24.00
N LYS A 336 35.88 -4.70 22.83
CA LYS A 336 36.66 -4.93 21.61
C LYS A 336 35.94 -4.39 20.38
N GLU A 337 36.71 -4.15 19.31
CA GLU A 337 36.15 -3.88 17.97
C GLU A 337 35.71 -5.20 17.32
N TYR A 338 34.48 -5.26 16.82
CA TYR A 338 33.91 -6.41 16.12
C TYR A 338 33.33 -5.99 14.76
N GLU A 339 33.56 -6.80 13.73
CA GLU A 339 32.78 -6.75 12.49
C GLU A 339 31.57 -7.70 12.62
N PHE A 340 30.43 -7.17 13.04
CA PHE A 340 29.21 -7.95 13.28
C PHE A 340 28.53 -8.38 11.96
N GLU A 341 28.13 -9.65 11.85
CA GLU A 341 27.29 -10.10 10.73
C GLU A 341 25.80 -9.92 11.00
N SER A 342 25.34 -10.27 12.21
CA SER A 342 23.98 -10.02 12.70
C SER A 342 23.86 -10.40 14.19
N ILE A 343 22.69 -10.14 14.79
CA ILE A 343 22.40 -10.22 16.23
C ILE A 343 21.04 -10.90 16.38
N ALA A 344 20.91 -11.79 17.37
CA ALA A 344 19.71 -12.61 17.51
C ALA A 344 18.47 -11.77 17.78
N ASN A 345 17.37 -12.13 17.10
CA ASN A 345 16.04 -11.68 17.50
C ASN A 345 15.66 -12.41 18.80
N VAL A 346 15.64 -11.68 19.92
CA VAL A 346 15.16 -12.21 21.21
C VAL A 346 13.73 -11.72 21.40
N ASN A 347 12.76 -12.56 21.05
CA ASN A 347 11.37 -12.14 20.95
C ASN A 347 10.58 -12.53 22.21
N PHE A 348 10.18 -11.53 23.00
CA PHE A 348 9.30 -11.67 24.15
C PHE A 348 7.87 -11.27 23.75
N LYS A 349 7.20 -12.08 22.93
CA LYS A 349 5.81 -11.81 22.59
C LYS A 349 4.92 -12.89 23.19
N LYS A 350 4.34 -12.60 24.35
CA LYS A 350 3.16 -13.30 24.85
C LYS A 350 1.95 -12.63 24.22
N PHE A 351 1.21 -13.35 23.37
CA PHE A 351 -0.04 -12.82 22.82
C PHE A 351 -1.10 -12.93 23.93
N GLU A 352 -1.57 -11.80 24.46
CA GLU A 352 -2.69 -11.83 25.40
C GLU A 352 -3.99 -12.06 24.61
N VAL A 353 -4.55 -13.27 24.72
CA VAL A 353 -5.90 -13.57 24.22
C VAL A 353 -6.89 -12.77 25.07
N LYS A 354 -7.35 -11.63 24.55
CA LYS A 354 -8.48 -10.91 25.15
C LYS A 354 -9.78 -11.65 24.80
N ASP A 355 -10.68 -11.71 25.79
CA ASP A 355 -11.96 -12.43 25.75
C ASP A 355 -12.67 -12.33 24.39
N GLN A 356 -12.82 -13.48 23.74
CA GLN A 356 -13.32 -13.60 22.37
C GLN A 356 -14.86 -13.55 22.37
N LYS A 357 -15.45 -12.48 21.82
CA LYS A 357 -16.82 -12.53 21.29
C LYS A 357 -16.79 -13.24 19.93
N TYR A 358 -17.77 -14.11 19.68
CA TYR A 358 -17.97 -14.79 18.40
C TYR A 358 -18.09 -13.74 17.27
N ILE A 359 -17.19 -13.79 16.29
CA ILE A 359 -17.18 -12.86 15.16
C ILE A 359 -17.26 -13.67 13.86
N TYR A 360 -18.09 -13.20 12.95
CA TYR A 360 -18.31 -13.79 11.63
C TYR A 360 -17.03 -13.62 10.78
N ASP A 361 -16.39 -14.72 10.42
CA ASP A 361 -15.16 -14.77 9.65
C ASP A 361 -15.43 -15.38 8.26
N ARG A 362 -14.73 -14.95 7.21
CA ARG A 362 -14.73 -15.62 5.89
C ARG A 362 -14.42 -17.11 6.02
N PHE A 363 -13.62 -17.50 7.00
CA PHE A 363 -13.13 -18.88 7.14
C PHE A 363 -14.11 -19.82 7.85
N ASN A 364 -15.24 -19.32 8.38
CA ASN A 364 -16.26 -20.14 9.06
C ASN A 364 -15.66 -21.21 10.00
N SER A 365 -14.53 -20.92 10.63
CA SER A 365 -13.93 -21.84 11.59
C SER A 365 -14.92 -21.97 12.73
N GLU A 366 -15.41 -23.19 12.97
CA GLU A 366 -16.19 -23.51 14.16
C GLU A 366 -15.27 -23.36 15.37
N ILE A 367 -15.06 -22.13 15.84
CA ILE A 367 -14.31 -21.82 17.05
C ILE A 367 -15.18 -22.27 18.21
N ASN A 368 -15.21 -23.58 18.48
CA ASN A 368 -15.88 -24.16 19.64
C ASN A 368 -15.29 -25.54 19.96
N LYS A 369 -14.01 -25.53 20.37
CA LYS A 369 -13.49 -26.28 21.53
C LYS A 369 -11.97 -26.18 21.53
N ALA A 370 -11.40 -25.71 22.64
CA ALA A 370 -9.97 -25.71 22.94
C ALA A 370 -9.34 -27.13 23.04
N GLY A 371 -9.96 -28.16 22.45
CA GLY A 371 -9.60 -29.57 22.57
C GLY A 371 -9.23 -30.27 21.27
N LEU A 372 -8.92 -29.53 20.19
CA LEU A 372 -8.61 -30.11 18.86
C LEU A 372 -7.20 -29.83 18.36
N PHE A 373 -6.37 -29.10 19.11
CA PHE A 373 -4.92 -29.29 18.97
C PHE A 373 -4.66 -30.72 19.44
N PHE A 374 -4.31 -31.60 18.50
CA PHE A 374 -3.80 -32.93 18.80
C PHE A 374 -2.74 -32.75 19.91
N GLN A 375 -3.08 -33.08 21.16
CA GLN A 375 -2.05 -33.42 22.12
C GLN A 375 -1.38 -34.63 21.48
N PRO A 376 -0.08 -34.59 21.18
CA PRO A 376 0.59 -35.81 20.75
C PRO A 376 0.42 -36.77 21.94
N GLU A 377 -0.50 -37.73 21.81
CA GLU A 377 -0.56 -38.83 22.74
C GLU A 377 0.86 -39.40 22.79
N ASN A 378 1.36 -39.63 24.00
CA ASN A 378 2.68 -40.19 24.25
C ASN A 378 2.89 -41.48 23.44
N ILE A 379 3.39 -41.38 22.22
CA ILE A 379 3.86 -42.54 21.47
C ILE A 379 5.29 -42.79 21.96
N PHE A 380 5.38 -43.36 23.17
CA PHE A 380 6.50 -44.23 23.53
C PHE A 380 6.44 -45.44 22.59
N SER A 381 7.02 -45.35 21.39
CA SER A 381 7.29 -46.53 20.57
C SER A 381 8.79 -46.67 20.37
N PHE A 382 9.35 -47.60 21.14
CA PHE A 382 10.76 -47.95 21.30
C PHE A 382 11.38 -48.58 20.03
N TRP A 383 10.72 -48.53 18.86
CA TRP A 383 11.06 -49.36 17.69
C TRP A 383 11.42 -48.61 16.40
N ASN A 384 11.57 -47.28 16.41
CA ASN A 384 12.02 -46.51 15.22
C ASN A 384 13.50 -46.03 15.30
N VAL A 385 14.36 -46.78 15.99
CA VAL A 385 15.78 -46.42 16.23
C VAL A 385 16.79 -47.19 15.35
N LEU A 386 16.37 -48.02 14.40
CA LEU A 386 17.31 -48.72 13.52
C LEU A 386 17.12 -48.32 12.06
N GLY A 387 17.80 -47.24 11.68
CA GLY A 387 17.95 -46.77 10.30
C GLY A 387 18.72 -45.45 10.27
N GLU A 388 20.04 -45.53 10.10
CA GLU A 388 20.92 -44.37 9.96
C GLU A 388 20.77 -43.70 8.58
N LYS A 389 20.91 -42.37 8.59
CA LYS A 389 21.17 -41.41 7.48
C LYS A 389 19.98 -40.81 6.71
N THR A 390 19.16 -40.06 7.44
CA THR A 390 18.66 -38.72 7.06
C THR A 390 18.43 -37.95 8.39
N GLY A 391 18.29 -36.62 8.40
CA GLY A 391 18.21 -35.82 9.64
C GLY A 391 17.13 -36.28 10.63
N ILE A 392 17.18 -35.79 11.88
CA ILE A 392 16.18 -36.07 12.92
C ILE A 392 14.80 -35.48 12.56
N GLY A 393 14.71 -34.71 11.47
CA GLY A 393 13.47 -34.19 10.90
C GLY A 393 12.36 -35.22 10.94
N GLU A 394 11.25 -34.86 11.59
CA GLU A 394 10.06 -35.70 11.87
C GLU A 394 10.08 -36.49 13.20
N LYS A 395 11.08 -36.32 14.08
CA LYS A 395 11.07 -36.86 15.45
C LYS A 395 10.81 -35.80 16.51
N ASN A 396 10.20 -36.22 17.62
CA ASN A 396 10.09 -35.39 18.82
C ASN A 396 11.47 -35.26 19.47
N ILE A 397 11.85 -34.03 19.79
CA ILE A 397 13.12 -33.72 20.46
C ILE A 397 12.80 -33.28 21.89
N GLU A 398 13.38 -34.00 22.85
CA GLU A 398 13.29 -33.69 24.26
C GLU A 398 14.59 -33.02 24.72
N LEU A 399 14.45 -31.85 25.32
CA LEU A 399 15.57 -31.06 25.82
C LEU A 399 15.41 -30.82 27.33
N SER A 400 16.37 -31.29 28.11
CA SER A 400 16.35 -31.12 29.57
C SER A 400 16.89 -29.75 29.98
N VAL A 401 16.08 -28.98 30.72
CA VAL A 401 16.46 -27.68 31.27
C VAL A 401 16.94 -27.90 32.72
N SER A 402 18.23 -28.17 32.90
CA SER A 402 18.80 -28.34 34.24
C SER A 402 19.08 -26.98 34.89
N ASN A 403 18.39 -26.67 36.01
CA ASN A 403 18.63 -25.51 36.88
C ASN A 403 18.88 -24.20 36.12
N ALA A 404 17.86 -23.68 35.42
CA ALA A 404 18.00 -22.37 34.77
C ALA A 404 17.94 -21.25 35.83
N PRO A 405 19.06 -20.58 36.17
CA PRO A 405 18.97 -19.37 36.97
C PRO A 405 18.21 -18.30 36.17
N CYS A 406 17.51 -17.43 36.91
CA CYS A 406 16.89 -16.24 36.36
C CYS A 406 17.94 -15.47 35.55
N ILE A 407 17.65 -15.24 34.26
CA ILE A 407 18.49 -14.42 33.41
C ILE A 407 18.49 -13.01 34.01
N GLU A 408 19.66 -12.56 34.45
CA GLU A 408 19.88 -11.16 34.79
C GLU A 408 19.66 -10.32 33.53
N LYS A 409 19.03 -9.16 33.72
CA LYS A 409 18.81 -8.19 32.64
C LYS A 409 20.17 -7.86 31.98
N ASP A 410 20.15 -7.69 30.65
CA ASP A 410 21.28 -7.26 29.79
C ASP A 410 22.19 -8.37 29.21
N ILE A 411 21.58 -9.41 28.63
CA ILE A 411 22.27 -10.38 27.76
C ILE A 411 22.08 -10.02 26.28
N LEU A 412 23.17 -10.05 25.51
CA LEU A 412 23.18 -9.84 24.05
C LEU A 412 23.85 -11.02 23.32
N PHE A 413 23.13 -11.66 22.40
CA PHE A 413 23.70 -12.65 21.48
C PHE A 413 24.06 -12.01 20.15
N PHE A 414 25.31 -12.14 19.71
CA PHE A 414 25.77 -11.62 18.42
C PHE A 414 26.71 -12.61 17.75
N TYR A 415 26.77 -12.62 16.41
CA TYR A 415 27.68 -13.49 15.68
C TYR A 415 28.48 -12.73 14.63
N THR A 416 29.67 -13.25 14.35
CA THR A 416 30.55 -12.86 13.25
C THR A 416 30.59 -13.99 12.22
N LYS A 417 31.39 -13.82 11.16
CA LYS A 417 31.61 -14.85 10.13
C LYS A 417 31.98 -16.21 10.70
N ASP A 418 32.69 -16.21 11.83
CA ASP A 418 33.36 -17.39 12.33
C ASP A 418 32.75 -17.91 13.63
N ASN A 419 32.12 -17.06 14.45
CA ASN A 419 31.71 -17.45 15.81
C ASN A 419 30.41 -16.77 16.27
N LEU A 420 29.72 -17.42 17.20
CA LEU A 420 28.62 -16.87 17.99
C LEU A 420 29.11 -16.51 19.39
N TYR A 421 28.77 -15.30 19.81
CA TYR A 421 29.15 -14.68 21.07
C TYR A 421 27.94 -14.34 21.94
N LEU A 422 28.20 -14.31 23.23
CA LEU A 422 27.32 -13.87 24.28
C LEU A 422 27.99 -12.70 25.01
N LYS A 423 27.30 -11.58 25.15
CA LYS A 423 27.72 -10.49 26.02
C LYS A 423 26.82 -10.44 27.26
N ILE A 424 27.47 -10.51 28.43
CA ILE A 424 26.84 -10.33 29.74
C ILE A 424 27.54 -9.13 30.40
N ILE A 425 26.83 -8.01 30.56
CA ILE A 425 27.38 -6.78 31.16
C ILE A 425 28.63 -6.30 30.40
N SER A 426 29.83 -6.60 30.89
CA SER A 426 31.13 -6.29 30.29
C SER A 426 31.78 -7.47 29.59
N ASP A 427 31.40 -8.70 29.92
CA ASP A 427 32.13 -9.88 29.48
C ASP A 427 31.58 -10.39 28.15
N GLU A 428 32.50 -10.71 27.23
CA GLU A 428 32.22 -11.19 25.89
C GLU A 428 32.74 -12.64 25.77
N ILE A 429 31.81 -13.59 25.70
CA ILE A 429 32.07 -15.03 25.78
C ILE A 429 31.71 -15.69 24.45
N THR A 430 32.64 -16.45 23.87
CA THR A 430 32.33 -17.27 22.69
C THR A 430 31.54 -18.51 23.11
N ILE A 431 30.34 -18.70 22.54
CA ILE A 431 29.46 -19.82 22.89
C ILE A 431 29.35 -20.88 21.78
N TYR A 432 29.74 -20.55 20.54
CA TYR A 432 29.83 -21.51 19.44
C TYR A 432 30.84 -21.05 18.38
N ASN A 433 31.71 -21.96 17.93
CA ASN A 433 32.90 -21.64 17.13
C ASN A 433 32.72 -21.93 15.62
N LYS A 434 31.51 -21.74 15.08
CA LYS A 434 31.27 -21.83 13.63
C LYS A 434 30.40 -20.68 13.16
N SER A 435 30.41 -20.47 11.84
CA SER A 435 29.54 -19.53 11.14
C SER A 435 28.07 -19.75 11.49
N VAL A 436 27.38 -18.67 11.83
CA VAL A 436 25.93 -18.65 12.07
C VAL A 436 25.31 -17.70 11.06
N ASN A 437 24.19 -18.08 10.48
CA ASN A 437 23.48 -17.27 9.48
C ASN A 437 22.28 -16.55 10.10
N GLU A 438 21.60 -17.22 11.03
CA GLU A 438 20.38 -16.74 11.69
C GLU A 438 20.25 -17.40 13.06
N ILE A 439 19.71 -16.67 14.03
CA ILE A 439 19.56 -17.12 15.42
C ILE A 439 18.30 -16.52 16.05
N TYR A 440 17.60 -17.35 16.81
CA TYR A 440 16.45 -17.03 17.63
C TYR A 440 16.68 -17.56 19.04
N TYR A 441 16.44 -16.74 20.04
CA TYR A 441 16.50 -17.15 21.44
C TYR A 441 15.15 -16.95 22.12
N ASP A 442 14.61 -18.06 22.62
CA ASP A 442 13.38 -18.12 23.40
C ASP A 442 13.73 -18.12 24.88
N HIS A 443 13.64 -16.96 25.51
CA HIS A 443 13.88 -16.82 26.93
C HIS A 443 12.89 -17.63 27.78
N GLU A 444 11.63 -17.74 27.36
CA GLU A 444 10.60 -18.45 28.16
C GLU A 444 10.88 -19.95 28.25
N ASN A 445 11.46 -20.51 27.19
CA ASN A 445 11.72 -21.95 27.06
C ASN A 445 13.23 -22.29 27.13
N PHE A 446 14.08 -21.30 27.43
CA PHE A 446 15.55 -21.39 27.44
C PHE A 446 16.14 -22.00 26.16
N LEU A 447 15.49 -21.76 25.02
CA LEU A 447 15.76 -22.44 23.76
C LEU A 447 16.53 -21.51 22.83
N ILE A 448 17.68 -21.96 22.33
CA ILE A 448 18.40 -21.28 21.27
C ILE A 448 18.26 -22.09 19.98
N ILE A 449 17.82 -21.44 18.90
CA ILE A 449 17.62 -22.02 17.57
C ILE A 449 18.49 -21.22 16.61
N PHE A 450 19.28 -21.89 15.77
CA PHE A 450 20.12 -21.17 14.81
C PHE A 450 20.42 -21.99 13.56
N ILE A 451 20.68 -21.30 12.45
CA ILE A 451 21.15 -21.89 11.20
C ILE A 451 22.66 -21.72 11.10
N SER A 452 23.36 -22.79 10.77
CA SER A 452 24.79 -22.81 10.46
C SER A 452 25.00 -23.69 9.23
N ASN A 453 25.59 -23.15 8.15
CA ASN A 453 25.89 -23.89 6.91
C ASN A 453 24.67 -24.64 6.30
N LYS A 454 23.50 -23.98 6.22
CA LYS A 454 22.23 -24.58 5.77
C LYS A 454 21.74 -25.75 6.63
N GLU A 455 22.21 -25.87 7.86
CA GLU A 455 21.72 -26.84 8.84
C GLU A 455 21.12 -26.08 10.02
N ILE A 456 19.98 -26.53 10.53
CA ILE A 456 19.32 -25.91 11.69
C ILE A 456 19.57 -26.72 12.95
N PHE A 457 19.95 -25.98 13.98
CA PHE A 457 20.40 -26.49 15.26
C PHE A 457 19.56 -25.92 16.38
N VAL A 458 19.39 -26.72 17.43
CA VAL A 458 18.72 -26.31 18.66
C VAL A 458 19.50 -26.77 19.88
N ASP A 459 19.60 -25.90 20.88
CA ASP A 459 20.13 -26.24 22.20
C ASP A 459 19.33 -25.56 23.31
N VAL A 460 19.51 -26.02 24.54
CA VAL A 460 19.09 -25.31 25.74
C VAL A 460 20.22 -24.41 26.19
N PHE A 461 19.98 -23.11 26.19
CA PHE A 461 20.95 -22.13 26.66
C PHE A 461 20.59 -21.62 28.05
N SER A 462 21.58 -21.60 28.93
CA SER A 462 21.55 -20.89 30.20
C SER A 462 22.93 -20.26 30.45
N THR A 463 23.00 -19.22 31.29
CA THR A 463 24.26 -18.54 31.63
C THR A 463 25.30 -19.45 32.32
N ILE A 464 24.90 -20.64 32.75
CA ILE A 464 25.76 -21.63 33.40
C ILE A 464 26.28 -22.68 32.40
N LYS A 465 25.61 -22.86 31.25
CA LYS A 465 25.88 -23.95 30.31
C LYS A 465 26.41 -23.41 28.98
N TYR A 466 27.73 -23.30 28.88
CA TYR A 466 28.47 -22.97 27.66
C TYR A 466 29.78 -23.79 27.60
N PRO A 467 30.34 -24.10 26.40
CA PRO A 467 29.82 -23.79 25.06
C PRO A 467 28.57 -24.60 24.70
N LEU A 468 27.84 -24.15 23.66
CA LEU A 468 26.66 -24.85 23.15
C LEU A 468 27.03 -26.26 22.65
N ASN A 469 26.17 -27.24 22.93
CA ASN A 469 26.21 -28.58 22.35
C ASN A 469 24.92 -28.84 21.54
N PRO A 470 24.80 -28.18 20.38
CA PRO A 470 23.55 -28.15 19.62
C PRO A 470 23.16 -29.51 19.03
N ILE A 471 21.86 -29.79 19.06
CA ILE A 471 21.24 -30.91 18.36
C ILE A 471 20.87 -30.46 16.94
N LEU A 472 21.33 -31.22 15.95
CA LEU A 472 20.94 -31.04 14.56
C LEU A 472 19.48 -31.51 14.36
N ILE A 473 18.60 -30.63 13.89
CA ILE A 473 17.23 -31.01 13.53
C ILE A 473 17.18 -31.43 12.06
N GLN A 474 17.60 -30.54 11.16
CA GLN A 474 17.40 -30.70 9.71
C GLN A 474 18.53 -30.07 8.90
N LYS A 475 18.80 -30.66 7.72
CA LYS A 475 19.78 -30.17 6.73
C LYS A 475 19.08 -29.50 5.54
N ASN A 476 19.85 -28.74 4.76
CA ASN A 476 19.38 -27.99 3.58
C ASN A 476 18.32 -26.92 3.89
N VAL A 477 18.33 -26.39 5.11
CA VAL A 477 17.38 -25.37 5.58
C VAL A 477 17.69 -24.02 4.94
N THR A 478 16.66 -23.37 4.42
CA THR A 478 16.73 -22.02 3.86
C THR A 478 16.40 -20.97 4.89
N ASN A 479 15.36 -21.21 5.71
CA ASN A 479 14.89 -20.28 6.73
C ASN A 479 14.11 -21.02 7.84
N PHE A 480 13.88 -20.36 8.97
CA PHE A 480 12.94 -20.83 9.99
C PHE A 480 12.12 -19.68 10.58
N PHE A 481 10.90 -19.99 11.03
CA PHE A 481 9.99 -19.00 11.61
C PHE A 481 9.41 -19.53 12.91
N VAL A 482 9.48 -18.72 13.96
CA VAL A 482 8.78 -18.98 15.21
C VAL A 482 7.54 -18.11 15.28
N TYR A 483 6.37 -18.74 15.44
CA TYR A 483 5.08 -18.07 15.44
C TYR A 483 4.14 -18.66 16.49
N TYR A 484 3.07 -17.94 16.80
CA TYR A 484 2.05 -18.39 17.76
C TYR A 484 0.72 -18.65 17.05
N LEU A 485 0.02 -19.69 17.48
CA LEU A 485 -1.41 -19.88 17.20
C LEU A 485 -2.12 -19.91 18.55
N ARG A 486 -2.95 -18.89 18.80
CA ARG A 486 -3.51 -18.62 20.13
C ARG A 486 -2.39 -18.55 21.18
N ASP A 487 -2.40 -19.44 22.17
CA ASP A 487 -1.42 -19.52 23.26
C ASP A 487 -0.28 -20.52 22.98
N LEU A 488 -0.31 -21.22 21.84
CA LEU A 488 0.65 -22.26 21.50
C LEU A 488 1.77 -21.70 20.61
N LYS A 489 3.01 -22.12 20.86
CA LYS A 489 4.21 -21.68 20.15
C LYS A 489 4.65 -22.75 19.14
N PHE A 490 4.97 -22.34 17.93
CA PHE A 490 5.35 -23.22 16.83
C PHE A 490 6.66 -22.79 16.19
N LEU A 491 7.42 -23.78 15.73
CA LEU A 491 8.60 -23.62 14.88
C LEU A 491 8.29 -24.19 13.49
N ALA A 492 8.33 -23.35 12.46
CA ALA A 492 8.32 -23.77 11.06
C ALA A 492 9.75 -23.74 10.50
N ILE A 493 10.22 -24.88 9.98
CA ILE A 493 11.52 -25.01 9.31
C ILE A 493 11.24 -25.11 7.82
N VAL A 494 11.84 -24.22 7.02
CA VAL A 494 11.64 -24.13 5.58
C VAL A 494 12.88 -24.62 4.84
N TYR A 495 12.66 -25.41 3.80
CA TYR A 495 13.67 -25.69 2.79
C TYR A 495 13.04 -25.82 1.41
N ASP A 496 13.80 -25.47 0.39
CA ASP A 496 13.35 -25.54 -0.99
C ASP A 496 13.33 -27.01 -1.41
N ALA A 497 12.12 -27.53 -1.61
CA ALA A 497 11.91 -28.90 -2.03
C ALA A 497 12.06 -29.05 -3.54
N ASP A 498 11.41 -28.18 -4.33
CA ASP A 498 11.41 -28.18 -5.80
C ASP A 498 11.12 -26.78 -6.39
N GLU A 499 11.09 -26.65 -7.72
CA GLU A 499 10.77 -25.39 -8.44
C GLU A 499 9.33 -24.87 -8.22
N TYR A 500 8.43 -25.67 -7.64
CA TYR A 500 7.01 -25.33 -7.52
C TYR A 500 6.54 -25.06 -6.09
N TYR A 501 7.25 -25.59 -5.08
CA TYR A 501 6.87 -25.45 -3.69
C TYR A 501 8.08 -25.61 -2.74
N SER A 502 8.04 -24.89 -1.63
CA SER A 502 8.89 -25.08 -0.47
C SER A 502 8.22 -26.06 0.49
N GLU A 503 9.04 -26.86 1.15
CA GLU A 503 8.60 -27.77 2.20
C GLU A 503 8.79 -27.13 3.58
N ILE A 504 7.77 -27.28 4.42
CA ILE A 504 7.72 -26.71 5.76
C ILE A 504 7.51 -27.84 6.77
N LEU A 505 8.46 -28.03 7.68
CA LEU A 505 8.30 -28.89 8.85
C LEU A 505 7.82 -28.06 10.04
N ILE A 506 6.74 -28.47 10.68
CA ILE A 506 6.10 -27.71 11.75
C ILE A 506 6.19 -28.48 13.07
N TYR A 507 6.78 -27.83 14.07
CA TYR A 507 6.95 -28.34 15.42
C TYR A 507 6.20 -27.48 16.43
N ASN A 508 5.65 -28.10 17.47
CA ASN A 508 5.16 -27.41 18.67
C ASN A 508 6.33 -27.23 19.65
N ILE A 509 6.52 -26.03 20.18
CA ILE A 509 7.42 -25.77 21.30
C ILE A 509 6.58 -25.70 22.58
N SER A 510 6.78 -26.67 23.46
CA SER A 510 6.09 -26.70 24.76
C SER A 510 7.06 -27.01 25.88
N THR A 511 6.80 -26.48 27.08
CA THR A 511 7.64 -26.71 28.25
C THR A 511 6.81 -27.36 29.35
N GLN A 512 7.27 -28.50 29.84
CA GLN A 512 6.62 -29.23 30.94
C GLN A 512 7.70 -29.77 31.89
N LYS A 513 7.53 -29.50 33.21
CA LYS A 513 8.39 -30.07 34.28
C LYS A 513 9.90 -29.95 33.97
N ASP A 514 10.37 -28.73 33.71
CA ASP A 514 11.78 -28.41 33.41
C ASP A 514 12.36 -29.10 32.16
N LYS A 515 11.49 -29.47 31.22
CA LYS A 515 11.87 -30.00 29.92
C LYS A 515 11.16 -29.22 28.83
N THR A 516 11.91 -28.83 27.81
CA THR A 516 11.41 -28.21 26.59
C THR A 516 11.27 -29.30 25.52
N TYR A 517 10.08 -29.44 24.96
CA TYR A 517 9.75 -30.41 23.92
C TYR A 517 9.53 -29.69 22.61
N LEU A 518 10.28 -30.12 21.59
CA LEU A 518 10.02 -29.82 20.18
C LEU A 518 9.29 -31.03 19.59
N SER A 519 7.96 -30.96 19.58
CA SER A 519 7.12 -32.06 19.10
C SER A 519 6.81 -31.87 17.63
N PHE A 520 7.20 -32.82 16.77
CA PHE A 520 6.86 -32.77 15.37
C PHE A 520 5.34 -32.91 15.22
N ILE A 521 4.73 -32.00 14.48
CA ILE A 521 3.30 -32.01 14.24
C ILE A 521 3.02 -32.55 12.86
N ARG A 522 3.64 -31.92 11.85
CA ARG A 522 3.29 -32.15 10.45
C ARG A 522 4.29 -31.53 9.49
N LYS A 523 4.15 -31.97 8.25
CA LYS A 523 4.78 -31.41 7.05
C LYS A 523 3.72 -30.69 6.19
N ALA A 524 4.12 -29.62 5.51
CA ALA A 524 3.30 -28.85 4.60
C ALA A 524 4.10 -28.42 3.36
N PHE A 525 3.42 -28.21 2.23
CA PHE A 525 4.03 -27.80 0.97
C PHE A 525 3.31 -26.55 0.46
N VAL A 526 3.98 -25.40 0.48
CA VAL A 526 3.30 -24.10 0.28
C VAL A 526 4.20 -23.09 -0.42
N GLY A 527 3.83 -22.71 -1.65
CA GLY A 527 4.44 -21.59 -2.37
C GLY A 527 5.95 -21.73 -2.60
N ILE A 528 6.57 -20.79 -3.29
CA ILE A 528 8.02 -20.76 -3.49
C ILE A 528 8.56 -19.53 -2.74
N ASP A 529 9.81 -19.61 -2.27
CA ASP A 529 10.54 -18.48 -1.68
C ASP A 529 9.77 -17.85 -0.50
N ILE A 530 9.51 -18.67 0.52
CA ILE A 530 8.77 -18.26 1.72
C ILE A 530 9.54 -17.15 2.44
N LYS A 531 8.95 -15.95 2.45
CA LYS A 531 9.50 -14.75 3.10
C LYS A 531 9.14 -14.63 4.57
N HIS A 532 7.94 -15.06 4.94
CA HIS A 532 7.45 -14.92 6.31
C HIS A 532 6.33 -15.92 6.62
N ILE A 533 6.26 -16.41 7.86
CA ILE A 533 5.17 -17.25 8.36
C ILE A 533 4.67 -16.66 9.68
N PHE A 534 3.35 -16.49 9.82
CA PHE A 534 2.75 -16.08 11.08
C PHE A 534 1.36 -16.70 11.28
N GLY A 535 0.90 -16.76 12.53
CA GLY A 535 -0.41 -17.30 12.88
C GLY A 535 -1.46 -16.23 13.14
N ILE A 536 -2.71 -16.53 12.76
CA ILE A 536 -3.92 -15.78 13.14
C ILE A 536 -4.96 -16.79 13.59
N ASP A 537 -5.35 -16.73 14.88
CA ASP A 537 -6.27 -17.66 15.51
C ASP A 537 -5.84 -19.13 15.27
N ASP A 538 -6.48 -19.79 14.31
CA ASP A 538 -6.31 -21.19 13.93
C ASP A 538 -5.63 -21.39 12.57
N MET A 539 -5.25 -20.29 11.91
CA MET A 539 -4.73 -20.29 10.55
C MET A 539 -3.28 -19.85 10.53
N THR A 540 -2.48 -20.52 9.71
CA THR A 540 -1.11 -20.10 9.43
C THR A 540 -1.09 -19.37 8.10
N ILE A 541 -0.59 -18.15 8.10
CA ILE A 541 -0.41 -17.35 6.89
C ILE A 541 1.03 -17.49 6.44
N VAL A 542 1.18 -17.93 5.19
CA VAL A 542 2.46 -18.11 4.52
C VAL A 542 2.60 -17.01 3.47
N VAL A 543 3.63 -16.21 3.65
CA VAL A 543 4.00 -15.12 2.75
C VAL A 543 5.01 -15.67 1.76
N SER A 544 4.53 -15.98 0.57
CA SER A 544 5.30 -16.39 -0.61
C SER A 544 4.97 -15.46 -1.78
N GLU A 545 5.43 -15.78 -3.00
CA GLU A 545 5.04 -15.04 -4.22
C GLU A 545 3.53 -14.76 -4.27
N ASP A 546 2.72 -15.75 -3.92
CA ASP A 546 1.29 -15.59 -3.67
C ASP A 546 1.05 -15.68 -2.15
N THR A 547 0.65 -14.58 -1.49
CA THR A 547 0.32 -14.63 -0.06
C THR A 547 -0.87 -15.55 0.18
N LYS A 548 -0.65 -16.64 0.90
CA LYS A 548 -1.61 -17.72 1.11
C LYS A 548 -1.93 -17.88 2.58
N ILE A 549 -3.20 -18.12 2.86
CA ILE A 549 -3.68 -18.57 4.16
C ILE A 549 -3.79 -20.08 4.08
N VAL A 550 -3.21 -20.77 5.05
CA VAL A 550 -3.28 -22.22 5.21
C VAL A 550 -4.04 -22.49 6.49
N ASN A 551 -5.21 -23.11 6.37
CA ASN A 551 -5.87 -23.66 7.54
C ASN A 551 -5.07 -24.88 8.02
N MET A 552 -4.53 -24.79 9.23
CA MET A 552 -3.66 -25.83 9.78
C MET A 552 -4.40 -27.15 10.09
N TYR A 553 -5.72 -27.08 10.22
CA TYR A 553 -6.59 -28.21 10.48
C TYR A 553 -7.10 -28.85 9.18
N THR A 554 -7.73 -28.07 8.31
CA THR A 554 -8.36 -28.59 7.08
C THR A 554 -7.39 -28.70 5.90
N LEU A 555 -6.20 -28.10 5.99
CA LEU A 555 -5.26 -27.92 4.88
C LEU A 555 -5.75 -27.08 3.72
N GLU A 556 -6.90 -26.43 3.87
CA GLU A 556 -7.41 -25.56 2.82
C GLU A 556 -6.52 -24.33 2.66
N ILE A 557 -6.27 -23.99 1.39
CA ILE A 557 -5.41 -22.89 0.99
C ILE A 557 -6.29 -21.82 0.34
N TRP A 558 -6.17 -20.58 0.82
CA TRP A 558 -6.94 -19.44 0.32
C TRP A 558 -6.02 -18.26 0.01
N PRO A 559 -6.31 -17.45 -1.02
CA PRO A 559 -5.62 -16.17 -1.20
C PRO A 559 -5.96 -15.23 -0.04
N PHE A 560 -4.95 -14.58 0.54
CA PHE A 560 -5.18 -13.65 1.65
C PHE A 560 -5.90 -12.38 1.18
N LEU A 561 -5.38 -11.73 0.15
CA LEU A 561 -5.94 -10.49 -0.41
C LEU A 561 -7.18 -10.76 -1.25
N ASN A 562 -8.20 -9.89 -1.11
CA ASN A 562 -9.39 -9.94 -1.97
C ASN A 562 -9.00 -9.55 -3.42
N PRO A 563 -9.09 -10.47 -4.41
CA PRO A 563 -8.65 -10.21 -5.78
C PRO A 563 -9.53 -9.19 -6.51
N PHE A 564 -10.71 -8.86 -5.97
CA PHE A 564 -11.65 -7.92 -6.58
C PHE A 564 -11.47 -6.47 -6.09
N ASN A 565 -10.44 -6.18 -5.29
CA ASN A 565 -10.19 -4.83 -4.77
C ASN A 565 -9.50 -3.92 -5.81
N TYR A 566 -10.30 -3.12 -6.51
CA TYR A 566 -9.84 -2.27 -7.62
C TYR A 566 -8.85 -1.17 -7.22
N ILE A 567 -8.88 -0.70 -5.97
CA ILE A 567 -7.97 0.36 -5.49
C ILE A 567 -6.61 -0.25 -5.15
N LEU A 568 -6.58 -1.42 -4.52
CA LEU A 568 -5.33 -2.12 -4.21
C LEU A 568 -4.59 -2.55 -5.48
N THR A 569 -5.29 -3.09 -6.48
CA THR A 569 -4.70 -3.46 -7.77
C THR A 569 -3.99 -2.28 -8.43
N TYR A 570 -4.55 -1.08 -8.30
CA TYR A 570 -3.95 0.14 -8.82
C TYR A 570 -2.62 0.51 -8.12
N HIS A 571 -2.57 0.41 -6.79
CA HIS A 571 -1.34 0.72 -6.05
C HIS A 571 -0.25 -0.33 -6.28
N LEU A 572 -0.62 -1.61 -6.34
CA LEU A 572 0.28 -2.71 -6.70
C LEU A 572 0.85 -2.60 -8.12
N HIS A 573 0.12 -1.99 -9.06
CA HIS A 573 0.65 -1.73 -10.41
C HIS A 573 1.75 -0.67 -10.44
N CYS A 574 1.84 0.15 -9.39
CA CYS A 574 2.80 1.24 -9.35
C CYS A 574 4.13 0.81 -8.76
N VAL A 575 4.23 -0.33 -8.08
CA VAL A 575 5.45 -0.82 -7.42
C VAL A 575 6.04 -2.02 -8.15
N ASP A 576 7.38 -2.09 -8.19
CA ASP A 576 8.10 -3.16 -8.87
C ASP A 576 7.89 -4.51 -8.16
N ASN A 577 7.84 -4.49 -6.82
CA ASN A 577 7.53 -5.66 -6.02
C ASN A 577 6.04 -5.68 -5.62
N LYS A 578 5.31 -6.65 -6.18
CA LYS A 578 3.86 -6.83 -5.98
C LYS A 578 3.53 -7.76 -4.84
N ASN A 579 4.54 -8.34 -4.20
CA ASN A 579 4.37 -9.38 -3.21
C ASN A 579 4.78 -8.81 -1.84
N PRO A 580 3.98 -9.02 -0.80
CA PRO A 580 4.38 -8.61 0.53
C PRO A 580 5.57 -9.49 0.97
N SER A 581 6.53 -8.87 1.65
CA SER A 581 7.69 -9.54 2.24
C SER A 581 7.46 -9.87 3.71
N PHE A 582 6.57 -9.14 4.39
CA PHE A 582 6.30 -9.29 5.80
C PHE A 582 4.85 -8.97 6.12
N VAL A 583 4.31 -9.60 7.17
CA VAL A 583 2.95 -9.36 7.62
C VAL A 583 2.92 -9.23 9.12
N TRP A 584 2.22 -8.21 9.62
CA TRP A 584 2.12 -7.92 11.03
C TRP A 584 0.66 -7.74 11.46
N GLN A 585 0.23 -8.57 12.41
CA GLN A 585 -1.03 -8.35 13.13
C GLN A 585 -0.81 -7.30 14.22
N ILE A 586 -1.42 -6.12 14.03
CA ILE A 586 -1.30 -4.97 14.94
C ILE A 586 -2.27 -5.15 16.11
N ASP A 587 -3.52 -5.52 15.79
CA ASP A 587 -4.58 -5.82 16.74
C ASP A 587 -5.43 -6.98 16.20
N TYR A 588 -6.55 -7.29 16.87
CA TYR A 588 -7.40 -8.43 16.51
C TYR A 588 -7.97 -8.39 15.08
N ASP A 589 -8.26 -7.20 14.54
CA ASP A 589 -8.85 -7.03 13.20
C ASP A 589 -7.87 -6.41 12.20
N THR A 590 -6.89 -5.64 12.66
CA THR A 590 -5.99 -4.87 11.79
C THR A 590 -4.73 -5.65 11.47
N ILE A 591 -4.58 -6.02 10.20
CA ILE A 591 -3.38 -6.64 9.64
C ILE A 591 -2.67 -5.63 8.76
N MET A 592 -1.35 -5.57 8.88
CA MET A 592 -0.51 -4.76 8.03
C MET A 592 0.33 -5.67 7.13
N LEU A 593 0.15 -5.51 5.82
CA LEU A 593 0.93 -6.21 4.80
C LEU A 593 2.05 -5.28 4.33
N CYS A 594 3.30 -5.67 4.52
CA CYS A 594 4.51 -4.92 4.18
C CYS A 594 5.11 -5.44 2.88
N PHE A 595 5.24 -4.56 1.89
CA PHE A 595 5.93 -4.76 0.62
C PHE A 595 7.34 -4.17 0.67
N SER A 596 8.10 -4.12 -0.42
CA SER A 596 9.46 -3.58 -0.38
C SER A 596 9.55 -2.10 0.00
N SER A 597 8.56 -1.27 -0.36
CA SER A 597 8.62 0.20 -0.20
C SER A 597 7.42 0.81 0.52
N PHE A 598 6.43 0.00 0.89
CA PHE A 598 5.20 0.46 1.50
C PHE A 598 4.50 -0.66 2.26
N ALA A 599 3.53 -0.30 3.08
CA ALA A 599 2.59 -1.21 3.70
C ALA A 599 1.15 -0.75 3.51
N ILE A 600 0.24 -1.72 3.50
CA ILE A 600 -1.21 -1.50 3.48
C ILE A 600 -1.83 -2.13 4.71
N TYR A 601 -2.98 -1.60 5.10
CA TYR A 601 -3.77 -2.14 6.21
C TYR A 601 -5.00 -2.85 5.65
N THR A 602 -5.21 -4.08 6.09
CA THR A 602 -6.40 -4.87 5.80
C THR A 602 -7.11 -5.23 7.11
N ASP A 603 -8.36 -5.63 7.00
CA ASP A 603 -9.00 -6.40 8.05
C ASP A 603 -8.40 -7.83 8.11
N ARG A 604 -8.88 -8.63 9.07
CA ARG A 604 -8.51 -10.05 9.25
C ARG A 604 -8.84 -10.94 8.05
N ASN A 605 -9.72 -10.50 7.16
CA ASN A 605 -10.18 -11.19 5.96
C ASN A 605 -9.44 -10.75 4.69
N GLY A 606 -8.43 -9.89 4.82
CA GLY A 606 -7.70 -9.32 3.69
C GLY A 606 -8.51 -8.34 2.84
N ASN A 607 -9.60 -7.77 3.36
CA ASN A 607 -10.29 -6.65 2.74
C ASN A 607 -9.63 -5.34 3.19
N THR A 608 -9.38 -4.43 2.25
CA THR A 608 -8.95 -3.08 2.62
C THR A 608 -10.15 -2.30 3.15
N LYS A 609 -9.97 -1.54 4.23
CA LYS A 609 -10.97 -0.55 4.67
C LYS A 609 -11.11 0.54 3.59
N SER A 610 -12.27 1.21 3.48
CA SER A 610 -12.62 2.14 2.40
C SER A 610 -11.62 3.29 2.20
N ASP A 611 -10.88 3.64 3.26
CA ASP A 611 -9.76 4.57 3.21
C ASP A 611 -8.45 3.76 3.21
N ILE A 612 -7.90 3.48 2.03
CA ILE A 612 -6.60 2.79 1.93
C ILE A 612 -5.52 3.71 2.51
N ASN A 613 -5.13 3.44 3.76
CA ASN A 613 -4.01 4.08 4.43
C ASN A 613 -2.72 3.41 3.97
N ILE A 614 -2.12 3.86 2.87
CA ILE A 614 -0.81 3.36 2.47
C ILE A 614 0.26 4.06 3.31
N LEU A 615 1.08 3.27 3.97
CA LEU A 615 2.26 3.72 4.69
C LEU A 615 3.47 3.53 3.78
N LEU A 616 4.17 4.59 3.41
CA LEU A 616 5.33 4.54 2.52
C LEU A 616 6.61 4.78 3.30
N TRP A 617 7.69 4.10 2.93
CA TRP A 617 9.04 4.39 3.42
C TRP A 617 9.98 4.57 2.23
N GLN A 618 10.92 5.50 2.40
CA GLN A 618 11.73 6.05 1.29
C GLN A 618 13.01 5.23 1.01
N PHE A 619 12.95 3.90 1.14
CA PHE A 619 14.00 2.98 0.70
C PHE A 619 13.44 1.58 0.40
N GLU A 620 14.24 0.71 -0.20
CA GLU A 620 13.89 -0.71 -0.39
C GLU A 620 14.16 -1.48 0.91
N ALA A 621 13.09 -2.02 1.49
CA ALA A 621 13.16 -2.81 2.70
C ALA A 621 13.58 -4.23 2.39
N ILE A 622 14.61 -4.67 3.13
CA ILE A 622 15.16 -6.02 3.06
C ILE A 622 14.67 -6.82 4.27
N ASN A 623 14.70 -6.21 5.46
CA ASN A 623 14.27 -6.85 6.70
C ASN A 623 13.19 -6.02 7.40
N PHE A 624 12.29 -6.74 8.06
CA PHE A 624 11.21 -6.20 8.88
C PHE A 624 11.26 -6.80 10.27
N ASN A 625 10.95 -5.98 11.25
CA ASN A 625 10.97 -6.37 12.66
C ASN A 625 9.90 -5.57 13.43
N THR A 626 9.46 -6.06 14.58
CA THR A 626 8.43 -5.38 15.38
C THR A 626 8.79 -5.33 16.86
N ALA A 627 8.71 -4.15 17.49
CA ALA A 627 8.96 -3.96 18.92
C ALA A 627 8.08 -2.85 19.49
N LYS A 628 7.53 -2.98 20.70
CA LYS A 628 6.71 -1.96 21.40
C LYS A 628 5.61 -1.33 20.53
N ASN A 629 4.86 -2.16 19.78
CA ASN A 629 3.85 -1.71 18.79
C ASN A 629 4.42 -0.80 17.69
N MET A 630 5.68 -0.99 17.33
CA MET A 630 6.34 -0.30 16.23
C MET A 630 6.80 -1.29 15.17
N LEU A 631 6.69 -0.88 13.91
CA LEU A 631 7.32 -1.55 12.79
C LEU A 631 8.71 -0.93 12.56
N ILE A 632 9.69 -1.79 12.45
CA ILE A 632 11.06 -1.45 12.09
C ILE A 632 11.29 -1.98 10.70
N VAL A 633 11.73 -1.10 9.81
CA VAL A 633 12.00 -1.40 8.41
C VAL A 633 13.48 -1.10 8.16
N SER A 634 14.22 -2.03 7.57
CA SER A 634 15.65 -1.83 7.26
C SER A 634 15.98 -2.31 5.85
N GLY A 635 16.71 -1.48 5.11
CA GLY A 635 17.32 -1.78 3.82
C GLY A 635 18.84 -1.83 3.94
N ASP A 636 19.54 -1.72 2.81
CA ASP A 636 21.01 -1.82 2.76
C ASP A 636 21.71 -0.68 3.50
N THR A 637 21.25 0.56 3.30
CA THR A 637 21.90 1.75 3.89
C THR A 637 20.94 2.63 4.68
N GLU A 638 19.69 2.22 4.83
CA GLU A 638 18.60 3.01 5.40
C GLU A 638 17.76 2.17 6.36
N TYR A 639 17.28 2.79 7.44
CA TYR A 639 16.22 2.20 8.25
C TYR A 639 15.18 3.23 8.68
N ALA A 640 13.97 2.74 8.94
CA ALA A 640 12.87 3.51 9.48
C ALA A 640 12.20 2.81 10.68
N ILE A 641 11.74 3.60 11.63
CA ILE A 641 10.92 3.15 12.76
C ILE A 641 9.56 3.82 12.61
N ILE A 642 8.49 3.03 12.70
CA ILE A 642 7.14 3.43 12.39
C ILE A 642 6.21 3.04 13.55
N LYS A 643 5.43 3.99 14.06
CA LYS A 643 4.39 3.80 15.09
C LYS A 643 3.14 4.55 14.66
N ASP A 644 1.96 4.03 14.94
CA ASP A 644 0.67 4.71 14.71
C ASP A 644 0.53 5.31 13.29
N LYS A 645 0.94 4.54 12.27
CA LYS A 645 0.91 4.93 10.85
C LYS A 645 1.80 6.14 10.49
N LYS A 646 2.78 6.48 11.33
CA LYS A 646 3.75 7.56 11.10
C LYS A 646 5.17 7.03 11.17
N VAL A 647 6.01 7.47 10.24
CA VAL A 647 7.47 7.22 10.31
C VAL A 647 8.03 8.14 11.41
N LEU A 648 8.39 7.54 12.55
CA LEU A 648 8.98 8.25 13.69
C LEU A 648 10.45 8.59 13.45
N ARG A 649 11.18 7.69 12.78
CA ARG A 649 12.61 7.84 12.49
C ARG A 649 12.89 7.36 11.09
N TYR A 650 13.78 8.07 10.40
CA TYR A 650 14.48 7.59 9.22
C TYR A 650 15.95 7.98 9.36
N LYS A 651 16.87 7.02 9.19
CA LYS A 651 18.31 7.27 9.25
C LYS A 651 19.00 6.53 8.11
N ARG A 652 20.00 7.18 7.52
CA ARG A 652 20.89 6.58 6.51
C ARG A 652 22.25 6.32 7.12
N SER A 653 22.68 5.07 7.17
CA SER A 653 23.99 4.63 7.66
C SER A 653 24.55 3.55 6.75
N ARG A 654 25.84 3.64 6.38
CA ARG A 654 26.47 2.67 5.46
C ARG A 654 26.66 1.29 6.08
N PHE A 655 26.71 1.22 7.42
CA PHE A 655 26.92 -0.02 8.14
C PHE A 655 26.05 0.03 9.40
N PHE A 656 24.86 -0.54 9.32
CA PHE A 656 24.04 -0.72 10.51
C PHE A 656 23.39 -2.09 10.57
N LYS A 657 23.09 -2.54 11.79
CA LYS A 657 22.25 -3.71 12.08
C LYS A 657 21.26 -3.32 13.17
N ILE A 658 20.06 -3.90 13.13
CA ILE A 658 19.03 -3.66 14.15
C ILE A 658 18.72 -4.98 14.85
N ALA A 659 18.71 -4.94 16.17
CA ALA A 659 18.30 -6.05 17.00
C ALA A 659 17.17 -5.63 17.94
N ILE A 660 16.28 -6.56 18.25
CA ILE A 660 15.25 -6.40 19.27
C ILE A 660 15.61 -7.29 20.45
N LEU A 661 15.79 -6.67 21.62
CA LEU A 661 16.12 -7.35 22.88
C LEU A 661 15.16 -6.84 23.95
N ASN A 662 14.46 -7.75 24.64
CA ASN A 662 13.47 -7.37 25.67
C ASN A 662 12.42 -6.36 25.16
N ASN A 663 12.00 -6.49 23.89
CA ASN A 663 11.10 -5.56 23.22
C ASN A 663 11.67 -4.13 23.05
N GLU A 664 12.98 -3.96 23.20
CA GLU A 664 13.69 -2.70 23.00
C GLU A 664 14.53 -2.72 21.73
N ILE A 665 14.71 -1.56 21.11
CA ILE A 665 15.35 -1.44 19.80
C ILE A 665 16.80 -1.02 20.01
N TYR A 666 17.73 -1.83 19.49
CA TYR A 666 19.15 -1.55 19.49
C TYR A 666 19.64 -1.40 18.05
N VAL A 667 20.34 -0.31 17.77
CA VAL A 667 20.95 -0.02 16.47
C VAL A 667 22.47 -0.06 16.61
N PHE A 668 23.10 -0.90 15.82
CA PHE A 668 24.53 -1.12 15.79
C PHE A 668 25.09 -0.36 14.60
N GLU A 669 26.05 0.54 14.80
CA GLU A 669 26.71 1.30 13.72
C GLU A 669 28.22 1.20 13.88
N LYS A 670 28.89 0.44 13.00
CA LYS A 670 30.34 0.19 12.89
C LYS A 670 31.13 -0.11 14.19
N TYR A 671 31.13 0.79 15.17
CA TYR A 671 31.85 0.68 16.45
C TYR A 671 31.00 1.03 17.68
N SER A 672 29.73 1.39 17.50
CA SER A 672 28.86 1.81 18.59
C SER A 672 27.49 1.17 18.48
N VAL A 673 26.87 0.99 19.65
CA VAL A 673 25.54 0.42 19.79
C VAL A 673 24.71 1.41 20.55
N TYR A 674 23.55 1.75 20.00
CA TYR A 674 22.65 2.70 20.62
C TYR A 674 21.33 2.04 20.91
N LYS A 675 20.86 2.21 22.14
CA LYS A 675 19.47 1.90 22.49
C LYS A 675 18.59 3.05 22.04
N VAL A 676 17.55 2.75 21.26
CA VAL A 676 16.58 3.73 20.78
C VAL A 676 15.49 3.89 21.83
N MET A 677 15.46 5.05 22.49
CA MET A 677 14.39 5.44 23.41
C MET A 677 13.46 6.43 22.70
N ILE A 678 12.15 6.14 22.74
CA ILE A 678 11.13 7.02 22.21
C ILE A 678 10.33 7.54 23.40
N ASN A 679 10.42 8.85 23.64
CA ASN A 679 9.64 9.52 24.66
C ASN A 679 8.27 9.87 24.06
N ASP A 680 7.21 9.25 24.58
CA ASP A 680 5.83 9.62 24.26
C ASP A 680 5.51 10.92 25.04
N ASN A 681 5.93 12.08 24.50
CA ASN A 681 5.52 13.41 25.00
C ASN A 681 4.25 13.91 24.32
#